data_AF-E5A964-F1
#
_entry.id   AF-E5A964-F1
#
_cell.length_a   1.000
_cell.length_b   1.000
_cell.length_c   1.000
_cell.angle_alpha   90.00
_cell.angle_beta   90.00
_cell.angle_gamma   90.00
#
_symmetry.space_group_name_H-M   'P 1'
#
loop_
_entity.id
_entity.type
_entity.pdbx_description
1 polymer ?
#
loop_
_entity_poly.entity_id
_entity_poly.type
_entity_poly.pdbx_seq_one_letter_code
_entity_poly.pdbx_strand_id
1 'polypeptide(L)'
;MRLLTGGPMIYDLRPESLVGVETGMIYSRAREWRKLCVEQVASNVDNTINKGDSRLTSVQHLQQLQHLQQLQHLQQLQHLQQPSNPATLLQPRLGHASMTKNHPSLRKAASNADLYSDPPSPPRPLRHAASTLSRAHTTAASCDRPRGPRVAGPSWIARDALPDFQSRHSVALPTARLIDVDEDSPVSAPAQKPPPVPPKIPEAPVQSMPQPAARETVRSAPSHPWIPMPQRPKEGPERYTKPFTDFMTANPTVFHAVDAVAKDLDKHGYERLSERDGWTLKAGGKYYLDRNGTSLIAFAIGDRYTSGNGAAVVAGHIDALTTKLKPISKLRTKAGYVQLGVAPYAGALSDTWWDRDLGIGGRVLIKENGKIVSKLVKLDWPIAKVPTLAPHFGAAANGPFNKETQMVPIIGLDNSDLEGLSPDNDPAYKANSSIVNWELELFDVQHATTGGLDRDLIFAGRIDDKLCSWAAVQALLNSTSSLLSSSQIRIVALFDDEEVGSLLRQGAHANFLPSVMERIVEEFADGGKVKGALSRTYANSFLVSSDVIHAVNPNFLNAYLENHSPRLNVGPAISADPNAHMTTDAVSTTILQRCIDRDVGVRTVDPQLQVFQIRNDSRSGGTVGPMLSAATGMRAVDCGIPQLSMHSIRATTGSLDPGLGVFTFQSFLENFESVDREFRE
;
A
#
# COMPACT_ATOMS: atom_id res chain seq x y z
N MET A 1 -56.39 -10.16 -29.89
CA MET A 1 -57.82 -10.39 -29.57
C MET A 1 -58.07 -9.86 -28.17
N ARG A 2 -59.15 -9.10 -28.02
CA ARG A 2 -59.61 -8.27 -26.88
C ARG A 2 -59.68 -8.97 -25.51
N LEU A 3 -59.92 -8.34 -24.35
CA LEU A 3 -59.76 -7.02 -23.70
C LEU A 3 -60.42 -7.22 -22.30
N LEU A 4 -59.82 -6.69 -21.22
CA LEU A 4 -60.46 -5.94 -20.09
C LEU A 4 -61.63 -6.57 -19.25
N THR A 5 -62.05 -6.12 -18.05
CA THR A 5 -61.81 -4.88 -17.25
C THR A 5 -62.22 -5.05 -15.77
N GLY A 6 -61.63 -4.27 -14.84
CA GLY A 6 -62.38 -3.51 -13.81
C GLY A 6 -62.69 -4.12 -12.42
N GLY A 7 -62.26 -3.44 -11.34
CA GLY A 7 -62.93 -3.41 -10.02
C GLY A 7 -63.91 -2.22 -9.94
N PRO A 8 -64.16 -1.54 -8.79
CA PRO A 8 -63.75 -1.78 -7.39
C PRO A 8 -64.94 -1.64 -6.38
N MET A 9 -64.69 -1.56 -5.06
CA MET A 9 -65.24 -0.52 -4.12
C MET A 9 -64.78 -0.73 -2.66
N ILE A 10 -64.82 0.34 -1.86
CA ILE A 10 -64.21 0.54 -0.52
C ILE A 10 -65.30 0.87 0.52
N TYR A 11 -65.09 0.59 1.82
CA TYR A 11 -65.69 1.39 2.91
C TYR A 11 -64.94 1.38 4.26
N ASP A 12 -65.15 2.49 4.99
CA ASP A 12 -64.32 3.09 6.05
C ASP A 12 -65.21 3.63 7.20
N LEU A 13 -64.79 3.89 8.45
CA LEU A 13 -63.58 3.56 9.24
C LEU A 13 -63.83 3.95 10.73
N ARG A 14 -63.28 3.19 11.71
CA ARG A 14 -62.83 3.67 13.05
C ARG A 14 -63.93 4.13 14.09
N PRO A 15 -63.60 4.59 15.32
CA PRO A 15 -62.90 3.81 16.38
C PRO A 15 -63.31 4.07 17.87
N GLU A 16 -62.87 3.19 18.78
CA GLU A 16 -62.62 3.42 20.23
C GLU A 16 -61.62 2.37 20.81
N SER A 17 -60.84 2.56 21.90
CA SER A 17 -60.32 3.81 22.50
C SER A 17 -59.03 3.66 23.38
N LEU A 18 -59.12 3.37 24.70
CA LEU A 18 -58.07 3.59 25.74
C LEU A 18 -58.17 2.55 26.92
N VAL A 19 -57.17 2.25 27.79
CA VAL A 19 -55.71 2.51 27.96
C VAL A 19 -55.14 1.49 28.98
N GLY A 20 -53.81 1.26 29.08
CA GLY A 20 -53.23 0.61 30.29
C GLY A 20 -51.75 0.19 30.28
N VAL A 21 -50.88 1.02 30.91
CA VAL A 21 -49.57 0.67 31.54
C VAL A 21 -48.45 0.04 30.67
N GLU A 22 -47.49 0.86 30.23
CA GLU A 22 -46.10 0.43 29.94
C GLU A 22 -45.06 1.52 30.28
N THR A 23 -44.34 1.34 31.39
CA THR A 23 -43.09 2.09 31.70
C THR A 23 -42.15 1.23 32.54
N GLY A 24 -41.46 0.28 31.90
CA GLY A 24 -40.54 -0.62 32.61
C GLY A 24 -39.60 -1.50 31.77
N MET A 25 -39.75 -1.58 30.44
CA MET A 25 -39.09 -2.59 29.61
C MET A 25 -38.11 -2.07 28.54
N ILE A 26 -37.55 -0.87 28.72
CA ILE A 26 -36.52 -0.31 27.81
C ILE A 26 -35.16 -0.07 28.52
N TYR A 27 -35.17 0.21 29.83
CA TYR A 27 -33.94 0.45 30.61
C TYR A 27 -33.19 -0.82 31.05
N SER A 28 -33.81 -2.00 31.02
CA SER A 28 -33.18 -3.26 31.46
C SER A 28 -32.16 -3.79 30.46
N ARG A 29 -32.46 -3.77 29.16
CA ARG A 29 -31.52 -4.25 28.12
C ARG A 29 -30.22 -3.44 28.10
N ALA A 30 -30.28 -2.11 28.25
CA ALA A 30 -29.09 -1.26 28.24
C ALA A 30 -28.05 -1.60 29.34
N ARG A 31 -28.47 -2.16 30.49
CA ARG A 31 -27.55 -2.62 31.55
C ARG A 31 -26.84 -3.93 31.19
N GLU A 32 -27.46 -4.77 30.36
CA GLU A 32 -26.88 -6.05 29.92
C GLU A 32 -25.74 -5.82 28.90
N TRP A 33 -25.82 -4.74 28.11
CA TRP A 33 -24.73 -4.29 27.23
C TRP A 33 -23.54 -3.63 27.97
N ARG A 34 -23.72 -3.25 29.23
CA ARG A 34 -22.75 -2.49 30.04
C ARG A 34 -21.50 -3.30 30.45
N LYS A 35 -21.52 -4.62 30.27
CA LYS A 35 -20.43 -5.56 30.65
C LYS A 35 -19.49 -5.96 29.51
N LEU A 36 -19.74 -5.49 28.29
CA LEU A 36 -19.33 -6.20 27.06
C LEU A 36 -18.08 -5.66 26.34
N CYS A 37 -17.37 -4.69 26.90
CA CYS A 37 -16.19 -4.12 26.24
C CYS A 37 -14.92 -4.95 26.48
N VAL A 38 -14.15 -5.17 25.40
CA VAL A 38 -12.93 -6.00 25.25
C VAL A 38 -13.17 -7.47 24.86
N GLU A 39 -14.19 -8.16 25.38
CA GLU A 39 -14.45 -9.58 25.03
C GLU A 39 -15.60 -9.81 24.03
N GLN A 40 -16.44 -8.81 23.72
CA GLN A 40 -17.56 -8.99 22.78
C GLN A 40 -17.19 -8.82 21.29
N VAL A 41 -16.09 -8.10 20.97
CA VAL A 41 -15.46 -8.18 19.64
C VAL A 41 -15.02 -9.62 19.36
N ALA A 42 -14.81 -10.38 20.43
CA ALA A 42 -14.35 -11.75 20.49
C ALA A 42 -15.54 -12.75 20.49
N SER A 43 -16.64 -12.51 21.22
CA SER A 43 -17.83 -13.39 21.19
C SER A 43 -18.74 -13.20 19.98
N ASN A 44 -18.75 -12.03 19.34
CA ASN A 44 -19.46 -11.83 18.07
C ASN A 44 -18.81 -12.63 16.92
N VAL A 45 -17.53 -12.98 17.05
CA VAL A 45 -16.82 -13.91 16.15
C VAL A 45 -17.56 -15.24 16.13
N ASP A 46 -17.83 -15.85 17.29
CA ASP A 46 -18.59 -17.10 17.41
C ASP A 46 -20.00 -17.00 16.76
N ASN A 47 -20.69 -15.86 16.88
CA ASN A 47 -22.02 -15.69 16.30
C ASN A 47 -22.01 -15.48 14.77
N THR A 48 -20.97 -14.87 14.21
CA THR A 48 -20.81 -14.72 12.75
C THR A 48 -20.29 -16.01 12.10
N ILE A 49 -19.43 -16.76 12.81
CA ILE A 49 -18.90 -18.06 12.38
C ILE A 49 -20.01 -19.11 12.26
N ASN A 50 -20.88 -19.23 13.27
CA ASN A 50 -21.88 -20.29 13.34
C ASN A 50 -23.08 -20.09 12.37
N LYS A 51 -23.00 -19.13 11.44
CA LYS A 51 -23.99 -18.91 10.36
C LYS A 51 -23.41 -19.15 8.95
N GLY A 52 -22.23 -19.77 8.87
CA GLY A 52 -21.69 -20.26 7.60
C GLY A 52 -22.38 -21.55 7.11
N ASP A 53 -23.25 -21.38 6.12
CA ASP A 53 -23.77 -22.38 5.16
C ASP A 53 -25.20 -22.94 5.35
N SER A 54 -26.18 -22.23 4.76
CA SER A 54 -27.18 -22.88 3.88
C SER A 54 -27.90 -21.89 2.94
N ARG A 55 -27.57 -21.96 1.65
CA ARG A 55 -28.45 -21.76 0.46
C ARG A 55 -29.24 -20.45 0.26
N LEU A 56 -28.88 -19.77 -0.83
CA LEU A 56 -29.73 -19.33 -1.96
C LEU A 56 -31.19 -18.84 -1.75
N THR A 57 -31.50 -17.75 -2.46
CA THR A 57 -32.81 -17.12 -2.75
C THR A 57 -33.47 -16.28 -1.64
N SER A 58 -33.50 -14.95 -1.85
CA SER A 58 -34.71 -14.28 -2.36
C SER A 58 -34.47 -12.78 -2.63
N VAL A 59 -34.57 -12.36 -3.89
CA VAL A 59 -34.64 -10.94 -4.27
C VAL A 59 -36.04 -10.43 -3.96
N GLN A 60 -36.29 -9.95 -2.72
CA GLN A 60 -37.59 -9.37 -2.36
C GLN A 60 -37.61 -8.38 -1.18
N HIS A 61 -36.46 -8.02 -0.60
CA HIS A 61 -36.39 -7.07 0.54
C HIS A 61 -35.86 -5.67 0.19
N LEU A 62 -35.50 -5.42 -1.08
CA LEU A 62 -34.92 -4.15 -1.54
C LEU A 62 -35.96 -3.10 -1.98
N GLN A 63 -37.26 -3.42 -1.99
CA GLN A 63 -38.33 -2.50 -2.41
C GLN A 63 -39.11 -1.81 -1.28
N GLN A 64 -38.87 -2.15 0.00
CA GLN A 64 -39.51 -1.46 1.13
C GLN A 64 -38.67 -0.33 1.75
N LEU A 65 -37.36 -0.27 1.50
CA LEU A 65 -36.48 0.77 2.06
C LEU A 65 -36.47 2.09 1.27
N GLN A 66 -36.96 2.11 0.02
CA GLN A 66 -37.03 3.34 -0.79
C GLN A 66 -38.26 4.22 -0.51
N HIS A 67 -39.28 3.73 0.20
CA HIS A 67 -40.50 4.50 0.47
C HIS A 67 -40.43 5.38 1.74
N LEU A 68 -39.51 5.08 2.66
CA LEU A 68 -39.39 5.81 3.94
C LEU A 68 -38.48 7.06 3.86
N GLN A 69 -37.72 7.25 2.79
CA GLN A 69 -36.87 8.44 2.62
C GLN A 69 -37.60 9.65 1.98
N GLN A 70 -38.83 9.51 1.49
CA GLN A 70 -39.58 10.62 0.88
C GLN A 70 -40.57 11.34 1.84
N LEU A 71 -40.74 10.88 3.08
CA LEU A 71 -41.69 11.49 4.04
C LEU A 71 -41.05 12.40 5.11
N GLN A 72 -39.72 12.60 5.11
CA GLN A 72 -39.05 13.53 6.02
C GLN A 72 -38.77 14.93 5.42
N HIS A 73 -39.16 15.19 4.17
CA HIS A 73 -38.88 16.48 3.49
C HIS A 73 -40.08 17.43 3.38
N LEU A 74 -41.19 17.15 4.08
CA LEU A 74 -42.43 17.94 4.06
C LEU A 74 -42.88 18.39 5.47
N GLN A 75 -41.93 18.77 6.32
CA GLN A 75 -42.24 19.38 7.63
C GLN A 75 -41.31 20.52 8.05
N GLN A 76 -40.75 21.24 7.07
CA GLN A 76 -40.14 22.57 7.29
C GLN A 76 -40.57 23.52 6.18
N LEU A 77 -41.65 24.29 6.42
CA LEU A 77 -41.95 25.61 5.84
C LEU A 77 -43.37 26.05 6.27
N GLN A 78 -43.47 26.88 7.32
CA GLN A 78 -44.45 27.99 7.49
C GLN A 78 -44.55 28.42 8.97
N HIS A 79 -43.82 29.47 9.34
CA HIS A 79 -44.39 30.74 9.83
C HIS A 79 -43.28 31.80 9.96
N LEU A 80 -43.62 33.06 9.68
CA LEU A 80 -42.68 34.17 9.52
C LEU A 80 -43.31 35.48 10.05
N GLN A 81 -42.45 36.44 10.45
CA GLN A 81 -42.72 37.85 10.85
C GLN A 81 -43.28 38.06 12.28
N GLN A 82 -42.66 38.77 13.26
CA GLN A 82 -41.92 40.08 13.40
C GLN A 82 -42.81 41.18 14.06
N PRO A 83 -42.30 42.29 14.65
CA PRO A 83 -40.96 42.62 15.21
C PRO A 83 -40.99 43.45 16.56
N SER A 84 -39.81 43.83 17.11
CA SER A 84 -39.44 45.13 17.77
C SER A 84 -38.47 45.03 18.99
N ASN A 85 -37.85 46.16 19.38
CA ASN A 85 -36.61 46.35 20.18
C ASN A 85 -36.86 47.51 21.22
N PRO A 86 -35.95 47.99 22.12
CA PRO A 86 -34.67 47.47 22.68
C PRO A 86 -34.47 47.64 24.23
N ALA A 87 -33.27 47.29 24.73
CA ALA A 87 -32.42 48.08 25.68
C ALA A 87 -32.03 47.58 27.13
N THR A 88 -30.71 47.68 27.39
CA THR A 88 -29.96 48.12 28.61
C THR A 88 -29.57 47.20 29.80
N LEU A 89 -28.23 47.18 30.04
CA LEU A 89 -27.47 47.36 31.31
C LEU A 89 -27.40 46.26 32.41
N LEU A 90 -26.21 45.62 32.58
CA LEU A 90 -25.24 45.80 33.71
C LEU A 90 -24.24 44.64 33.91
N GLN A 91 -22.97 45.00 34.15
CA GLN A 91 -21.88 44.28 34.84
C GLN A 91 -21.38 45.21 35.99
N PRO A 92 -20.32 44.94 36.79
CA PRO A 92 -19.50 43.73 37.00
C PRO A 92 -19.34 43.35 38.50
N ARG A 93 -18.56 42.29 38.83
CA ARG A 93 -17.62 42.28 40.00
C ARG A 93 -16.35 41.47 39.73
N LEU A 94 -15.23 41.93 40.30
CA LEU A 94 -13.87 41.37 40.18
C LEU A 94 -13.58 40.26 41.22
N GLY A 95 -12.52 39.46 41.01
CA GLY A 95 -12.24 38.29 41.87
C GLY A 95 -10.84 37.68 41.95
N HIS A 96 -9.74 38.41 41.67
CA HIS A 96 -8.35 38.08 42.07
C HIS A 96 -7.66 36.81 41.50
N ALA A 97 -6.32 36.80 41.62
CA ALA A 97 -5.41 35.91 40.88
C ALA A 97 -4.37 35.21 41.78
N SER A 98 -3.94 34.03 41.30
CA SER A 98 -2.56 33.51 41.30
C SER A 98 -1.81 33.27 42.63
N MET A 99 -1.29 32.04 42.78
CA MET A 99 0.08 31.83 43.26
C MET A 99 0.75 30.65 42.55
N THR A 100 2.08 30.73 42.47
CA THR A 100 2.98 29.94 41.62
C THR A 100 3.64 28.77 42.35
N LYS A 101 4.24 27.83 41.60
CA LYS A 101 5.37 26.98 42.05
C LYS A 101 6.17 26.45 40.87
N ASN A 102 7.46 26.79 40.81
CA ASN A 102 8.46 26.21 39.90
C ASN A 102 9.16 25.02 40.57
N HIS A 103 9.60 24.00 39.82
CA HIS A 103 10.93 23.35 39.92
C HIS A 103 11.16 22.29 38.79
N PRO A 104 12.36 21.68 38.58
CA PRO A 104 13.13 21.95 37.37
C PRO A 104 13.29 20.77 36.39
N SER A 105 14.11 21.02 35.37
CA SER A 105 14.43 20.19 34.20
C SER A 105 15.21 18.89 34.47
N LEU A 106 14.96 17.90 33.60
CA LEU A 106 15.83 16.74 33.37
C LEU A 106 16.11 16.60 31.86
N ARG A 107 17.37 16.27 31.52
CA ARG A 107 17.83 16.09 30.14
C ARG A 107 17.39 14.72 29.60
N LYS A 108 16.91 14.65 28.36
CA LYS A 108 16.80 13.38 27.60
C LYS A 108 18.12 13.08 26.88
N ALA A 109 18.48 11.80 26.84
CA ALA A 109 19.36 11.25 25.80
C ALA A 109 18.48 10.76 24.64
N ALA A 110 18.95 10.93 23.40
CA ALA A 110 18.22 10.51 22.21
C ALA A 110 18.44 9.02 21.89
N SER A 111 17.48 8.43 21.18
CA SER A 111 17.49 7.06 20.67
C SER A 111 17.06 7.08 19.20
N ASN A 112 17.47 6.11 18.39
CA ASN A 112 17.33 6.11 16.92
C ASN A 112 15.88 6.00 16.38
N ALA A 113 14.85 6.31 17.17
CA ALA A 113 13.44 6.30 16.76
C ALA A 113 12.93 7.68 16.26
N ASP A 114 13.69 8.76 16.45
CA ASP A 114 13.25 10.13 16.13
C ASP A 114 13.30 10.48 14.62
N LEU A 115 13.72 9.55 13.75
CA LEU A 115 13.97 9.78 12.31
C LEU A 115 12.72 9.93 11.41
N TYR A 116 11.52 9.76 11.95
CA TYR A 116 10.25 9.75 11.19
C TYR A 116 9.13 10.63 11.77
N SER A 117 9.38 11.44 12.82
CA SER A 117 8.29 12.03 13.63
C SER A 117 8.06 13.54 13.52
N ASP A 118 9.00 14.33 13.00
CA ASP A 118 8.97 15.81 13.15
C ASP A 118 8.54 16.57 11.87
N PRO A 119 7.39 17.29 11.88
CA PRO A 119 7.05 18.26 10.85
C PRO A 119 7.82 19.59 11.04
N PRO A 120 8.11 20.35 9.97
CA PRO A 120 8.94 21.55 10.05
C PRO A 120 8.24 22.72 10.77
N SER A 121 8.98 23.39 11.66
CA SER A 121 8.56 24.66 12.27
C SER A 121 8.67 25.82 11.27
N PRO A 122 7.76 26.82 11.30
CA PRO A 122 7.81 27.94 10.36
C PRO A 122 8.99 28.89 10.66
N PRO A 123 9.59 29.52 9.63
CA PRO A 123 10.78 30.36 9.81
C PRO A 123 10.42 31.68 10.49
N ARG A 124 11.24 32.09 11.48
CA ARG A 124 11.25 33.45 12.04
C ARG A 124 12.44 34.24 11.48
N PRO A 125 12.30 35.55 11.24
CA PRO A 125 13.32 36.34 10.55
C PRO A 125 14.57 36.59 11.39
N LEU A 126 15.71 36.62 10.72
CA LEU A 126 17.04 36.84 11.29
C LEU A 126 17.16 38.23 11.93
N ARG A 127 17.80 38.29 13.12
CA ARG A 127 18.44 39.50 13.65
C ARG A 127 19.91 39.20 13.91
N HIS A 128 20.79 40.00 13.32
CA HIS A 128 22.21 39.98 13.63
C HIS A 128 22.47 40.57 15.02
N ALA A 129 23.31 39.89 15.80
CA ALA A 129 24.14 40.46 16.86
C ALA A 129 25.38 39.59 17.03
N ALA A 130 26.56 40.20 17.18
CA ALA A 130 27.83 39.51 17.33
C ALA A 130 28.32 39.56 18.78
N SER A 131 29.00 38.51 19.27
CA SER A 131 30.11 38.64 20.25
C SER A 131 30.86 37.31 20.56
N THR A 132 32.13 37.27 20.16
CA THR A 132 33.32 36.88 20.96
C THR A 132 33.45 35.57 21.78
N LEU A 133 34.57 34.87 21.47
CA LEU A 133 35.62 34.33 22.38
C LEU A 133 35.52 32.93 23.04
N SER A 134 36.42 32.05 22.55
CA SER A 134 37.47 31.33 23.32
C SER A 134 37.19 30.10 24.20
N ARG A 135 37.76 28.95 23.79
CA ARG A 135 38.80 28.14 24.50
C ARG A 135 39.28 27.02 23.55
N ALA A 136 40.57 26.89 23.21
CA ALA A 136 41.76 26.51 24.00
C ALA A 136 41.98 24.98 24.06
N HIS A 137 43.12 24.53 23.50
CA HIS A 137 43.61 23.14 23.54
C HIS A 137 44.29 22.79 24.86
N THR A 138 44.26 21.50 25.24
CA THR A 138 45.29 20.90 26.11
C THR A 138 45.45 19.39 25.81
N THR A 139 46.69 18.87 25.91
CA THR A 139 47.07 17.46 25.66
C THR A 139 47.97 16.93 26.80
N ALA A 140 47.77 15.67 27.22
CA ALA A 140 48.66 14.76 28.02
C ALA A 140 47.82 13.54 28.50
N ALA A 141 48.14 12.26 28.25
CA ALA A 141 49.14 11.38 28.90
C ALA A 141 48.82 11.02 30.38
N SER A 142 48.97 9.80 30.94
CA SER A 142 49.37 8.44 30.48
C SER A 142 49.13 7.36 31.59
N CYS A 143 49.18 6.05 31.27
CA CYS A 143 49.28 4.85 32.16
C CYS A 143 48.03 4.47 33.03
N ASP A 144 47.79 3.22 33.50
CA ASP A 144 48.71 2.09 33.82
C ASP A 144 48.05 0.66 33.85
N ARG A 145 48.87 -0.42 33.66
CA ARG A 145 48.71 -1.88 34.05
C ARG A 145 47.60 -2.82 33.48
N PRO A 146 47.75 -4.18 33.55
CA PRO A 146 48.95 -5.06 33.56
C PRO A 146 48.87 -6.31 32.61
N ARG A 147 49.85 -7.25 32.64
CA ARG A 147 50.04 -8.43 31.73
C ARG A 147 49.98 -9.82 32.40
N GLY A 148 49.62 -10.86 31.62
CA GLY A 148 50.19 -12.24 31.67
C GLY A 148 49.33 -13.35 32.34
N PRO A 149 49.59 -14.67 32.10
CA PRO A 149 50.77 -15.32 31.47
C PRO A 149 50.47 -16.31 30.27
N ARG A 150 51.47 -17.12 29.85
CA ARG A 150 51.51 -18.01 28.63
C ARG A 150 51.68 -19.51 28.94
N VAL A 151 51.35 -20.39 27.96
CA VAL A 151 51.87 -21.77 27.72
C VAL A 151 51.81 -22.04 26.18
N ALA A 152 52.90 -22.19 25.38
CA ALA A 152 53.69 -23.39 24.99
C ALA A 152 52.88 -24.57 24.38
N GLY A 153 53.19 -25.25 23.26
CA GLY A 153 54.35 -25.25 22.33
C GLY A 153 53.99 -25.78 20.89
N PRO A 154 54.83 -26.55 20.17
CA PRO A 154 55.57 -26.01 19.02
C PRO A 154 55.50 -26.77 17.66
N SER A 155 55.75 -26.08 16.53
CA SER A 155 56.90 -26.29 15.62
C SER A 155 56.70 -25.62 14.24
N TRP A 156 57.81 -25.31 13.55
CA TRP A 156 57.87 -24.55 12.29
C TRP A 156 58.77 -25.26 11.28
N ILE A 157 58.54 -25.03 9.98
CA ILE A 157 59.60 -25.04 8.96
C ILE A 157 59.62 -23.65 8.30
N ALA A 158 60.82 -23.12 8.07
CA ALA A 158 61.11 -21.77 7.58
C ALA A 158 61.26 -21.74 6.03
N ARG A 159 61.54 -20.66 5.29
CA ARG A 159 61.74 -19.20 5.46
C ARG A 159 61.63 -18.60 4.03
N ASP A 160 61.16 -17.38 3.77
CA ASP A 160 61.94 -16.15 3.51
C ASP A 160 60.91 -15.07 3.09
N ALA A 161 60.78 -13.89 3.73
CA ALA A 161 61.66 -12.71 3.74
C ALA A 161 61.41 -11.71 2.57
N LEU A 162 60.65 -10.62 2.83
CA LEU A 162 60.85 -9.21 2.43
C LEU A 162 59.71 -8.32 3.04
N PRO A 163 59.86 -6.99 3.18
CA PRO A 163 59.13 -6.22 4.19
C PRO A 163 57.97 -5.31 3.70
N ASP A 164 57.23 -4.84 4.72
CA ASP A 164 56.01 -4.04 4.75
C ASP A 164 56.15 -2.59 4.22
N PHE A 165 55.05 -1.99 3.74
CA PHE A 165 54.89 -0.53 3.60
C PHE A 165 53.41 -0.11 3.68
N GLN A 166 53.07 0.64 4.73
CA GLN A 166 51.69 1.11 4.99
C GLN A 166 51.44 2.55 4.52
N SER A 167 50.32 2.72 3.81
CA SER A 167 49.42 3.89 3.85
C SER A 167 49.90 5.29 3.41
N ARG A 168 49.06 5.96 2.60
CA ARG A 168 48.48 7.29 2.91
C ARG A 168 47.38 7.66 1.91
N HIS A 169 46.29 8.24 2.40
CA HIS A 169 45.19 8.79 1.61
C HIS A 169 45.42 10.27 1.26
N SER A 170 44.73 10.70 0.20
CA SER A 170 44.79 12.02 -0.43
C SER A 170 44.16 13.15 0.37
N VAL A 171 44.60 14.38 0.11
CA VAL A 171 43.92 15.64 0.45
C VAL A 171 43.91 16.51 -0.81
N ALA A 172 42.78 17.16 -1.09
CA ALA A 172 42.59 18.11 -2.19
C ALA A 172 42.24 19.51 -1.65
N LEU A 173 42.40 20.56 -2.47
CA LEU A 173 41.87 21.95 -2.43
C LEU A 173 42.84 22.87 -3.26
N PRO A 174 42.47 24.09 -3.74
CA PRO A 174 41.26 24.48 -4.46
C PRO A 174 41.48 25.49 -5.63
N THR A 175 40.39 25.84 -6.36
CA THR A 175 40.18 27.09 -7.18
C THR A 175 41.06 27.31 -8.44
N ALA A 176 40.67 28.02 -9.52
CA ALA A 176 39.41 28.69 -9.92
C ALA A 176 39.29 28.81 -11.48
N ARG A 177 38.18 29.38 -11.96
CA ARG A 177 37.75 29.55 -13.37
C ARG A 177 38.76 30.25 -14.30
N LEU A 178 38.75 29.88 -15.58
CA LEU A 178 38.40 30.78 -16.70
C LEU A 178 38.15 30.00 -18.00
N ILE A 179 37.36 30.58 -18.90
CA ILE A 179 37.14 30.14 -20.28
C ILE A 179 38.02 31.03 -21.14
N ASP A 180 38.73 30.45 -22.10
CA ASP A 180 39.07 31.15 -23.35
C ASP A 180 38.98 30.18 -24.53
N VAL A 181 38.62 30.74 -25.68
CA VAL A 181 38.39 30.05 -26.95
C VAL A 181 39.44 30.54 -27.92
N ASP A 182 40.15 29.64 -28.59
CA ASP A 182 41.00 29.97 -29.74
C ASP A 182 40.80 28.95 -30.86
N GLU A 183 40.71 29.47 -32.10
CA GLU A 183 40.48 28.71 -33.34
C GLU A 183 41.80 28.32 -34.05
N ASP A 184 41.66 27.50 -35.09
CA ASP A 184 42.56 27.33 -36.25
C ASP A 184 44.00 26.74 -36.07
N SER A 185 44.07 25.41 -36.25
CA SER A 185 44.63 24.70 -37.42
C SER A 185 45.81 25.29 -38.25
N PRO A 186 46.60 24.46 -39.00
CA PRO A 186 46.78 22.99 -38.96
C PRO A 186 48.26 22.52 -38.99
N VAL A 187 48.52 21.27 -38.59
CA VAL A 187 49.74 20.52 -39.01
C VAL A 187 49.36 19.09 -39.45
N SER A 188 50.01 18.63 -40.52
CA SER A 188 49.66 17.45 -41.32
C SER A 188 49.91 16.09 -40.65
N ALA A 189 48.96 15.17 -40.83
CA ALA A 189 49.14 13.73 -40.62
C ALA A 189 49.17 12.97 -41.97
N PRO A 190 50.02 11.95 -42.15
CA PRO A 190 50.13 11.22 -43.43
C PRO A 190 48.98 10.24 -43.66
N ALA A 191 48.53 10.13 -44.91
CA ALA A 191 47.39 9.31 -45.30
C ALA A 191 47.65 7.80 -45.18
N GLN A 192 46.75 7.08 -44.51
CA GLN A 192 46.69 5.62 -44.55
C GLN A 192 46.00 5.15 -45.84
N LYS A 193 46.53 4.08 -46.46
CA LYS A 193 45.92 3.45 -47.64
C LYS A 193 44.77 2.51 -47.22
N PRO A 194 43.64 2.47 -47.94
CA PRO A 194 42.57 1.51 -47.66
C PRO A 194 42.98 0.07 -48.02
N PRO A 195 42.42 -0.95 -47.35
CA PRO A 195 42.68 -2.36 -47.64
C PRO A 195 42.09 -2.80 -48.99
N PRO A 196 42.63 -3.88 -49.62
CA PRO A 196 42.23 -4.30 -50.96
C PRO A 196 40.85 -4.98 -51.01
N VAL A 197 40.13 -4.74 -52.11
CA VAL A 197 38.80 -5.30 -52.41
C VAL A 197 38.95 -6.76 -52.89
N PRO A 198 38.13 -7.71 -52.41
CA PRO A 198 38.15 -9.10 -52.88
C PRO A 198 37.62 -9.25 -54.33
N PRO A 199 38.12 -10.23 -55.11
CA PRO A 199 37.78 -10.38 -56.53
C PRO A 199 36.34 -10.88 -56.77
N LYS A 200 35.74 -10.44 -57.88
CA LYS A 200 34.41 -10.89 -58.33
C LYS A 200 34.41 -12.36 -58.73
N ILE A 201 33.41 -13.10 -58.26
CA ILE A 201 33.07 -14.45 -58.72
C ILE A 201 32.33 -14.34 -60.06
N PRO A 202 32.67 -15.13 -61.10
CA PRO A 202 31.92 -15.15 -62.35
C PRO A 202 30.58 -15.92 -62.20
N GLU A 203 29.51 -15.37 -62.78
CA GLU A 203 28.19 -16.01 -62.82
C GLU A 203 28.19 -17.23 -63.77
N ALA A 204 27.56 -18.32 -63.33
CA ALA A 204 27.37 -19.54 -64.12
C ALA A 204 25.90 -19.63 -64.62
N PRO A 205 25.65 -20.21 -65.81
CA PRO A 205 24.34 -20.13 -66.46
C PRO A 205 23.27 -21.01 -65.80
N VAL A 206 22.03 -20.51 -65.83
CA VAL A 206 20.83 -21.17 -65.29
C VAL A 206 20.55 -22.49 -66.00
N GLN A 207 20.47 -23.59 -65.24
CA GLN A 207 19.93 -24.86 -65.72
C GLN A 207 18.43 -24.99 -65.41
N SER A 208 17.65 -25.40 -66.40
CA SER A 208 16.22 -25.68 -66.27
C SER A 208 15.97 -27.11 -65.76
N MET A 209 14.99 -27.27 -64.88
CA MET A 209 14.51 -28.57 -64.38
C MET A 209 13.05 -28.81 -64.81
N PRO A 210 12.59 -30.06 -64.96
CA PRO A 210 11.37 -30.38 -65.72
C PRO A 210 10.06 -30.21 -64.93
N GLN A 211 8.97 -29.92 -65.64
CA GLN A 211 7.61 -29.91 -65.08
C GLN A 211 7.09 -31.34 -64.80
N PRO A 212 6.44 -31.58 -63.64
CA PRO A 212 5.51 -32.70 -63.45
C PRO A 212 4.13 -32.38 -64.06
N ALA A 213 3.43 -33.43 -64.53
CA ALA A 213 2.16 -33.32 -65.24
C ALA A 213 0.96 -32.91 -64.36
N ALA A 214 -0.10 -32.43 -65.01
CA ALA A 214 -1.30 -31.89 -64.38
C ALA A 214 -2.09 -32.90 -63.53
N ARG A 215 -2.69 -32.38 -62.44
CA ARG A 215 -3.82 -32.98 -61.75
C ARG A 215 -4.92 -31.93 -61.56
N GLU A 216 -6.15 -32.41 -61.41
CA GLU A 216 -7.37 -31.68 -61.81
C GLU A 216 -7.68 -30.41 -61.00
N THR A 217 -8.26 -29.44 -61.69
CA THR A 217 -8.62 -28.11 -61.17
C THR A 217 -9.89 -28.14 -60.33
N VAL A 218 -9.75 -28.35 -59.03
CA VAL A 218 -10.78 -27.90 -58.07
C VAL A 218 -10.84 -26.38 -58.13
N ARG A 219 -11.99 -25.82 -58.54
CA ARG A 219 -12.20 -24.38 -58.64
C ARG A 219 -11.94 -23.71 -57.29
N SER A 220 -10.93 -22.85 -57.22
CA SER A 220 -10.73 -21.95 -56.09
C SER A 220 -11.91 -20.99 -55.97
N ALA A 221 -12.57 -21.00 -54.80
CA ALA A 221 -13.44 -19.90 -54.43
C ALA A 221 -12.61 -18.61 -54.32
N PRO A 222 -13.16 -17.44 -54.70
CA PRO A 222 -12.41 -16.19 -54.61
C PRO A 222 -12.01 -15.91 -53.16
N SER A 223 -10.74 -15.56 -52.95
CA SER A 223 -10.22 -15.13 -51.66
C SER A 223 -10.93 -13.85 -51.21
N HIS A 224 -11.86 -13.96 -50.27
CA HIS A 224 -12.45 -12.79 -49.64
C HIS A 224 -11.36 -11.98 -48.91
N PRO A 225 -11.23 -10.67 -49.19
CA PRO A 225 -10.35 -9.82 -48.42
C PRO A 225 -10.94 -9.63 -47.02
N TRP A 226 -10.08 -9.71 -46.01
CA TRP A 226 -10.35 -9.27 -44.62
C TRP A 226 -11.69 -9.73 -44.02
N ILE A 227 -11.69 -10.89 -43.36
CA ILE A 227 -12.48 -11.00 -42.13
C ILE A 227 -11.61 -10.35 -41.03
N PRO A 228 -11.98 -9.18 -40.47
CA PRO A 228 -11.31 -8.71 -39.27
C PRO A 228 -11.52 -9.76 -38.19
N MET A 229 -10.44 -10.20 -37.53
CA MET A 229 -10.63 -10.83 -36.22
C MET A 229 -11.46 -9.87 -35.37
N PRO A 230 -12.48 -10.33 -34.61
CA PRO A 230 -13.27 -9.43 -33.78
C PRO A 230 -12.32 -8.70 -32.86
N GLN A 231 -12.09 -7.40 -33.12
CA GLN A 231 -11.28 -6.61 -32.22
C GLN A 231 -12.02 -6.61 -30.89
N ARG A 232 -11.33 -7.01 -29.81
CA ARG A 232 -11.88 -6.85 -28.47
C ARG A 232 -12.35 -5.39 -28.37
N PRO A 233 -13.56 -5.13 -27.84
CA PRO A 233 -13.95 -3.77 -27.50
C PRO A 233 -12.81 -3.14 -26.70
N LYS A 234 -12.29 -2.00 -27.17
CA LYS A 234 -11.20 -1.32 -26.46
C LYS A 234 -11.65 -1.08 -25.03
N GLU A 235 -10.86 -1.57 -24.08
CA GLU A 235 -11.21 -1.49 -22.66
C GLU A 235 -10.71 -0.16 -22.11
N GLY A 236 -11.57 0.53 -21.35
CA GLY A 236 -11.23 1.80 -20.70
C GLY A 236 -10.90 1.65 -19.22
N PRO A 237 -10.11 2.59 -18.67
CA PRO A 237 -9.66 2.53 -17.27
C PRO A 237 -10.83 2.67 -16.27
N GLU A 238 -11.92 3.31 -16.65
CA GLU A 238 -13.12 3.52 -15.85
C GLU A 238 -13.80 2.21 -15.38
N ARG A 239 -13.53 1.09 -16.07
CA ARG A 239 -14.04 -0.23 -15.65
C ARG A 239 -13.53 -0.67 -14.27
N TYR A 240 -12.38 -0.14 -13.84
CA TYR A 240 -11.74 -0.50 -12.58
C TYR A 240 -12.15 0.39 -11.40
N THR A 241 -12.73 1.56 -11.65
CA THR A 241 -13.15 2.55 -10.63
C THR A 241 -14.09 1.93 -9.58
N LYS A 242 -15.13 1.20 -10.03
CA LYS A 242 -16.12 0.58 -9.12
C LYS A 242 -15.55 -0.67 -8.42
N PRO A 243 -14.91 -1.64 -9.10
CA PRO A 243 -14.23 -2.76 -8.44
C PRO A 243 -13.21 -2.32 -7.37
N PHE A 244 -12.41 -1.28 -7.63
CA PHE A 244 -11.46 -0.75 -6.67
C PHE A 244 -12.15 -0.15 -5.44
N THR A 245 -13.17 0.71 -5.63
CA THR A 245 -13.91 1.30 -4.50
C THR A 245 -14.67 0.25 -3.67
N ASP A 246 -15.15 -0.83 -4.29
CA ASP A 246 -15.71 -1.98 -3.57
C ASP A 246 -14.62 -2.70 -2.74
N PHE A 247 -13.47 -3.00 -3.33
CA PHE A 247 -12.33 -3.63 -2.63
C PHE A 247 -11.88 -2.82 -1.40
N MET A 248 -11.70 -1.50 -1.57
CA MET A 248 -11.27 -0.59 -0.50
C MET A 248 -12.26 -0.48 0.67
N THR A 249 -13.55 -0.70 0.39
CA THR A 249 -14.64 -0.69 1.37
C THR A 249 -14.81 -2.04 2.07
N ALA A 250 -14.69 -3.13 1.31
CA ALA A 250 -14.81 -4.48 1.82
C ALA A 250 -13.63 -4.85 2.75
N ASN A 251 -12.41 -4.44 2.39
CA ASN A 251 -11.16 -5.02 2.92
C ASN A 251 -10.31 -4.01 3.73
N PRO A 252 -10.75 -3.60 4.94
CA PRO A 252 -10.13 -2.51 5.67
C PRO A 252 -8.73 -2.86 6.19
N THR A 253 -8.53 -4.03 6.78
CA THR A 253 -7.24 -4.42 7.38
C THR A 253 -6.30 -5.06 6.36
N VAL A 254 -5.02 -5.25 6.72
CA VAL A 254 -4.06 -6.00 5.88
C VAL A 254 -4.54 -7.44 5.64
N PHE A 255 -5.00 -8.13 6.71
CA PHE A 255 -5.54 -9.49 6.65
C PHE A 255 -6.71 -9.66 5.67
N HIS A 256 -7.68 -8.73 5.65
CA HIS A 256 -8.82 -8.81 4.73
C HIS A 256 -8.41 -8.52 3.28
N ALA A 257 -7.40 -7.68 3.07
CA ALA A 257 -6.90 -7.40 1.72
C ALA A 257 -6.21 -8.63 1.13
N VAL A 258 -5.37 -9.33 1.91
CA VAL A 258 -4.73 -10.58 1.49
C VAL A 258 -5.75 -11.71 1.25
N ASP A 259 -6.72 -11.89 2.13
CA ASP A 259 -7.80 -12.88 1.96
C ASP A 259 -8.67 -12.60 0.72
N ALA A 260 -8.96 -11.34 0.41
CA ALA A 260 -9.67 -10.97 -0.81
C ALA A 260 -8.83 -11.21 -2.07
N VAL A 261 -7.53 -10.90 -2.05
CA VAL A 261 -6.60 -11.20 -3.16
C VAL A 261 -6.48 -12.71 -3.38
N ALA A 262 -6.31 -13.50 -2.31
CA ALA A 262 -6.28 -14.96 -2.39
C ALA A 262 -7.55 -15.54 -3.03
N LYS A 263 -8.74 -15.06 -2.62
CA LYS A 263 -10.02 -15.47 -3.21
C LYS A 263 -10.19 -15.10 -4.69
N ASP A 264 -9.66 -13.96 -5.12
CA ASP A 264 -9.68 -13.58 -6.54
C ASP A 264 -8.68 -14.41 -7.35
N LEU A 265 -7.52 -14.75 -6.79
CA LEU A 265 -6.54 -15.68 -7.38
C LEU A 265 -7.12 -17.11 -7.53
N ASP A 266 -7.75 -17.65 -6.48
CA ASP A 266 -8.45 -18.95 -6.50
C ASP A 266 -9.50 -18.98 -7.63
N LYS A 267 -10.33 -17.94 -7.71
CA LYS A 267 -11.38 -17.78 -8.73
C LYS A 267 -10.83 -17.75 -10.16
N HIS A 268 -9.60 -17.25 -10.34
CA HIS A 268 -8.90 -17.25 -11.63
C HIS A 268 -7.98 -18.48 -11.82
N GLY A 269 -8.13 -19.51 -11.00
CA GLY A 269 -7.44 -20.79 -11.13
C GLY A 269 -5.93 -20.70 -10.88
N TYR A 270 -5.52 -19.91 -9.90
CA TYR A 270 -4.21 -20.05 -9.27
C TYR A 270 -4.28 -21.11 -8.17
N GLU A 271 -3.25 -21.94 -8.04
CA GLU A 271 -3.15 -22.96 -7.00
C GLU A 271 -2.48 -22.38 -5.74
N ARG A 272 -3.12 -22.53 -4.58
CA ARG A 272 -2.53 -22.09 -3.30
C ARG A 272 -1.46 -23.08 -2.83
N LEU A 273 -0.23 -22.60 -2.75
CA LEU A 273 0.91 -23.29 -2.16
C LEU A 273 1.07 -22.96 -0.67
N SER A 274 1.78 -23.83 0.03
CA SER A 274 2.18 -23.65 1.43
C SER A 274 3.70 -23.59 1.51
N GLU A 275 4.25 -22.61 2.22
CA GLU A 275 5.71 -22.50 2.44
C GLU A 275 6.31 -23.73 3.13
N ARG A 276 5.49 -24.50 3.86
CA ARG A 276 5.91 -25.62 4.71
C ARG A 276 6.03 -26.95 3.97
N ASP A 277 5.44 -27.05 2.79
CA ASP A 277 5.36 -28.28 2.01
C ASP A 277 6.35 -28.24 0.84
N GLY A 278 6.71 -29.40 0.30
CA GLY A 278 7.40 -29.49 -1.00
C GLY A 278 6.47 -28.99 -2.11
N TRP A 279 7.03 -28.40 -3.16
CA TRP A 279 6.25 -27.91 -4.31
C TRP A 279 6.40 -28.85 -5.50
N THR A 280 5.46 -28.76 -6.44
CA THR A 280 5.55 -29.42 -7.74
C THR A 280 4.97 -28.45 -8.77
N LEU A 281 5.85 -27.73 -9.45
CA LEU A 281 5.46 -26.63 -10.34
C LEU A 281 5.52 -27.08 -11.80
N LYS A 282 4.80 -26.38 -12.66
CA LYS A 282 4.72 -26.67 -14.10
C LYS A 282 4.85 -25.39 -14.89
N ALA A 283 5.51 -25.46 -16.04
CA ALA A 283 5.41 -24.41 -17.06
C ALA A 283 3.94 -24.25 -17.47
N GLY A 284 3.48 -23.01 -17.67
CA GLY A 284 2.06 -22.65 -17.81
C GLY A 284 1.26 -22.66 -16.51
N GLY A 285 1.86 -23.07 -15.39
CA GLY A 285 1.22 -23.12 -14.07
C GLY A 285 1.08 -21.74 -13.42
N LYS A 286 0.07 -21.61 -12.56
CA LYS A 286 -0.28 -20.38 -11.83
C LYS A 286 -0.43 -20.71 -10.35
N TYR A 287 0.28 -20.01 -9.50
CA TYR A 287 0.41 -20.35 -8.08
C TYR A 287 0.43 -19.10 -7.21
N TYR A 288 0.02 -19.22 -5.95
CA TYR A 288 0.24 -18.17 -4.96
C TYR A 288 0.46 -18.76 -3.57
N LEU A 289 1.04 -17.96 -2.67
CA LEU A 289 1.17 -18.30 -1.27
C LEU A 289 1.17 -17.04 -0.41
N ASP A 290 0.60 -17.17 0.78
CA ASP A 290 0.66 -16.13 1.81
C ASP A 290 1.69 -16.46 2.89
N ARG A 291 2.32 -15.41 3.42
CA ARG A 291 3.13 -15.46 4.63
C ARG A 291 2.44 -14.62 5.69
N ASN A 292 2.25 -15.21 6.87
CA ASN A 292 1.50 -14.61 7.98
C ASN A 292 0.01 -14.31 7.69
N GLY A 293 -0.53 -14.58 6.50
CA GLY A 293 -1.82 -14.03 6.09
C GLY A 293 -1.83 -12.50 5.97
N THR A 294 -0.66 -11.87 5.84
CA THR A 294 -0.51 -10.41 5.69
C THR A 294 0.38 -9.99 4.52
N SER A 295 1.26 -10.89 4.05
CA SER A 295 1.97 -10.76 2.77
C SER A 295 1.57 -11.89 1.84
N LEU A 296 1.60 -11.64 0.54
CA LEU A 296 1.22 -12.61 -0.50
C LEU A 296 2.12 -12.47 -1.72
N ILE A 297 2.60 -13.60 -2.25
CA ILE A 297 3.25 -13.65 -3.56
C ILE A 297 2.39 -14.52 -4.49
N ALA A 298 2.02 -13.96 -5.64
CA ALA A 298 1.34 -14.67 -6.72
C ALA A 298 2.26 -14.71 -7.94
N PHE A 299 2.34 -15.86 -8.61
CA PHE A 299 3.19 -16.01 -9.78
C PHE A 299 2.58 -16.92 -10.84
N ALA A 300 2.89 -16.63 -12.09
CA ALA A 300 2.54 -17.43 -13.25
C ALA A 300 3.81 -17.74 -14.06
N ILE A 301 4.01 -19.01 -14.37
CA ILE A 301 5.21 -19.51 -15.05
C ILE A 301 4.89 -19.60 -16.55
N GLY A 302 5.64 -18.92 -17.41
CA GLY A 302 5.46 -19.03 -18.86
C GLY A 302 5.67 -20.46 -19.37
N ASP A 303 4.93 -20.85 -20.41
CA ASP A 303 4.95 -22.21 -20.99
C ASP A 303 6.33 -22.62 -21.53
N ARG A 304 7.19 -21.65 -21.84
CA ARG A 304 8.58 -21.88 -22.31
C ARG A 304 9.63 -21.52 -21.25
N TYR A 305 9.26 -21.46 -19.98
CA TYR A 305 10.21 -21.20 -18.90
C TYR A 305 11.23 -22.34 -18.77
N THR A 306 12.50 -21.99 -18.58
CA THR A 306 13.60 -22.90 -18.24
C THR A 306 14.52 -22.23 -17.21
N SER A 307 15.25 -23.02 -16.42
CA SER A 307 16.03 -22.50 -15.29
C SER A 307 17.17 -21.57 -15.74
N GLY A 308 17.14 -20.35 -15.20
CA GLY A 308 18.02 -19.25 -15.61
C GLY A 308 17.34 -18.20 -16.50
N ASN A 309 16.14 -18.44 -17.03
CA ASN A 309 15.29 -17.37 -17.55
C ASN A 309 14.85 -16.43 -16.43
N GLY A 310 14.45 -15.20 -16.78
CA GLY A 310 14.10 -14.16 -15.83
C GLY A 310 12.68 -14.22 -15.27
N ALA A 311 12.38 -13.21 -14.48
CA ALA A 311 11.05 -12.85 -14.04
C ALA A 311 10.74 -11.37 -14.32
N ALA A 312 9.51 -11.08 -14.73
CA ALA A 312 8.91 -9.76 -14.62
C ALA A 312 8.20 -9.67 -13.26
N VAL A 313 8.74 -8.86 -12.35
CA VAL A 313 8.25 -8.73 -10.97
C VAL A 313 7.62 -7.36 -10.79
N VAL A 314 6.39 -7.30 -10.28
CA VAL A 314 5.80 -6.10 -9.69
C VAL A 314 5.71 -6.32 -8.19
N ALA A 315 6.27 -5.44 -7.37
CA ALA A 315 6.23 -5.60 -5.92
C ALA A 315 5.92 -4.30 -5.20
N GLY A 316 5.01 -4.36 -4.23
CA GLY A 316 4.56 -3.22 -3.43
C GLY A 316 4.15 -3.68 -2.04
N HIS A 317 3.36 -2.89 -1.32
CA HIS A 317 2.89 -3.25 0.01
C HIS A 317 1.38 -3.11 0.18
N ILE A 318 0.81 -3.90 1.10
CA ILE A 318 -0.64 -4.06 1.28
C ILE A 318 -1.11 -3.74 2.71
N ASP A 319 -0.15 -3.47 3.60
CA ASP A 319 -0.40 -2.76 4.85
C ASP A 319 -0.63 -1.27 4.61
N ALA A 320 -1.01 -0.56 5.67
CA ALA A 320 -1.31 0.87 5.64
C ALA A 320 -1.33 1.43 7.07
N LEU A 321 -1.11 2.74 7.23
CA LEU A 321 -1.40 3.47 8.47
C LEU A 321 -2.75 3.07 9.10
N THR A 322 -2.67 2.56 10.32
CA THR A 322 -3.83 2.03 11.07
C THR A 322 -3.62 2.21 12.58
N THR A 323 -4.62 1.89 13.40
CA THR A 323 -4.43 1.87 14.86
C THR A 323 -4.66 0.46 15.39
N LYS A 324 -3.60 -0.17 15.90
CA LYS A 324 -3.62 -1.56 16.38
C LYS A 324 -4.04 -1.58 17.85
N LEU A 325 -4.92 -2.52 18.23
CA LEU A 325 -5.26 -2.74 19.64
C LEU A 325 -4.02 -3.19 20.41
N LYS A 326 -3.85 -2.68 21.63
CA LYS A 326 -2.81 -3.18 22.54
C LYS A 326 -3.15 -4.60 23.00
N PRO A 327 -2.15 -5.46 23.30
CA PRO A 327 -2.39 -6.79 23.87
C PRO A 327 -3.24 -6.75 25.14
N ILE A 328 -3.03 -5.72 25.98
CA ILE A 328 -3.96 -5.35 27.06
C ILE A 328 -4.63 -4.04 26.65
N SER A 329 -5.78 -4.16 25.99
CA SER A 329 -6.58 -3.02 25.51
C SER A 329 -7.63 -2.54 26.53
N LYS A 330 -7.87 -3.27 27.62
CA LYS A 330 -8.79 -2.85 28.70
C LYS A 330 -8.20 -1.68 29.48
N LEU A 331 -8.86 -0.52 29.41
CA LEU A 331 -8.55 0.63 30.24
C LEU A 331 -9.57 0.75 31.39
N ARG A 332 -9.22 1.52 32.43
CA ARG A 332 -10.20 1.92 33.45
C ARG A 332 -11.19 2.90 32.86
N THR A 333 -12.48 2.73 33.17
CA THR A 333 -13.53 3.72 32.91
C THR A 333 -13.12 5.08 33.51
N LYS A 334 -13.35 6.17 32.78
CA LYS A 334 -13.06 7.54 33.26
C LYS A 334 -14.26 8.44 33.03
N ALA A 335 -14.77 9.07 34.08
CA ALA A 335 -15.88 10.02 34.02
C ALA A 335 -17.08 9.51 33.19
N GLY A 336 -17.47 8.25 33.41
CA GLY A 336 -18.55 7.61 32.66
C GLY A 336 -18.20 7.02 31.29
N TYR A 337 -16.97 7.18 30.78
CA TYR A 337 -16.58 6.69 29.46
C TYR A 337 -15.74 5.41 29.52
N VAL A 338 -16.12 4.42 28.70
CA VAL A 338 -15.32 3.22 28.43
C VAL A 338 -14.38 3.52 27.26
N GLN A 339 -13.08 3.33 27.49
CA GLN A 339 -12.01 3.62 26.53
C GLN A 339 -11.28 2.35 26.08
N LEU A 340 -10.75 2.37 24.87
CA LEU A 340 -9.99 1.25 24.29
C LEU A 340 -8.50 1.59 24.16
N GLY A 341 -7.64 0.74 24.72
CA GLY A 341 -6.19 0.85 24.61
C GLY A 341 -5.69 0.47 23.21
N VAL A 342 -5.25 1.47 22.45
CA VAL A 342 -4.69 1.32 21.11
C VAL A 342 -3.26 1.88 21.04
N ALA A 343 -2.55 1.54 19.97
CA ALA A 343 -1.29 2.16 19.58
C ALA A 343 -1.36 2.58 18.09
N PRO A 344 -0.73 3.69 17.69
CA PRO A 344 -0.59 4.02 16.28
C PRO A 344 0.35 2.99 15.62
N TYR A 345 -0.03 2.51 14.45
CA TYR A 345 0.87 1.84 13.53
C TYR A 345 1.38 2.89 12.53
N ALA A 346 2.71 2.99 12.41
CA ALA A 346 3.39 4.07 11.67
C ALA A 346 2.86 5.46 12.06
N GLY A 347 2.59 6.33 11.07
CA GLY A 347 2.17 7.72 11.28
C GLY A 347 0.74 7.93 11.81
N ALA A 348 -0.03 6.87 12.09
CA ALA A 348 -1.43 6.94 12.50
C ALA A 348 -1.67 7.69 13.83
N LEU A 349 -2.95 7.94 14.16
CA LEU A 349 -3.35 8.95 15.14
C LEU A 349 -2.72 10.32 14.79
N SER A 350 -2.85 10.72 13.52
CA SER A 350 -2.61 12.09 13.05
C SER A 350 -3.90 12.92 13.15
N ASP A 351 -3.84 14.22 12.85
CA ASP A 351 -5.02 15.10 12.98
C ASP A 351 -6.21 14.69 12.09
N THR A 352 -5.99 13.86 11.08
CA THR A 352 -7.05 13.32 10.21
C THR A 352 -7.93 12.27 10.90
N TRP A 353 -7.44 11.66 12.00
CA TRP A 353 -8.11 10.60 12.76
C TRP A 353 -9.14 11.12 13.79
N TRP A 354 -9.10 12.42 14.10
CA TRP A 354 -10.06 13.08 14.98
C TRP A 354 -11.48 13.01 14.43
N ASP A 355 -12.45 12.81 15.33
CA ASP A 355 -13.90 12.80 15.06
C ASP A 355 -14.35 11.84 13.94
N ARG A 356 -13.53 10.84 13.60
CA ARG A 356 -13.85 9.76 12.66
C ARG A 356 -14.75 8.70 13.29
N ASP A 357 -15.57 8.06 12.47
CA ASP A 357 -16.37 6.91 12.87
C ASP A 357 -15.55 5.65 12.59
N LEU A 358 -15.05 5.01 13.65
CA LEU A 358 -14.06 3.94 13.54
C LEU A 358 -14.69 2.56 13.79
N GLY A 359 -14.54 1.68 12.80
CA GLY A 359 -14.86 0.26 12.92
C GLY A 359 -13.71 -0.51 13.53
N ILE A 360 -13.90 -1.82 13.73
CA ILE A 360 -12.84 -2.74 14.17
C ILE A 360 -12.86 -4.02 13.35
N GLY A 361 -11.67 -4.58 13.12
CA GLY A 361 -11.52 -5.87 12.48
C GLY A 361 -10.07 -6.34 12.47
N GLY A 362 -9.82 -7.52 11.92
CA GLY A 362 -8.49 -8.11 11.81
C GLY A 362 -8.53 -9.63 11.98
N ARG A 363 -7.50 -10.19 12.62
CA ARG A 363 -7.37 -11.62 12.91
C ARG A 363 -7.65 -11.92 14.38
N VAL A 364 -8.38 -13.02 14.63
CA VAL A 364 -8.50 -13.65 15.95
C VAL A 364 -8.02 -15.10 15.84
N LEU A 365 -7.19 -15.52 16.80
CA LEU A 365 -6.75 -16.91 16.95
C LEU A 365 -7.61 -17.60 18.01
N ILE A 366 -8.27 -18.69 17.63
CA ILE A 366 -9.21 -19.40 18.50
C ILE A 366 -8.89 -20.89 18.59
N LYS A 367 -9.23 -21.51 19.71
CA LYS A 367 -9.04 -22.92 20.02
C LYS A 367 -10.33 -23.68 19.75
N GLU A 368 -10.41 -24.32 18.59
CA GLU A 368 -11.53 -25.15 18.17
C GLU A 368 -11.09 -26.61 18.04
N ASN A 369 -11.83 -27.54 18.64
CA ASN A 369 -11.57 -28.98 18.56
C ASN A 369 -10.10 -29.35 18.91
N GLY A 370 -9.51 -28.64 19.88
CA GLY A 370 -8.12 -28.82 20.33
C GLY A 370 -7.04 -28.16 19.46
N LYS A 371 -7.38 -27.60 18.29
CA LYS A 371 -6.45 -26.92 17.37
C LYS A 371 -6.58 -25.40 17.49
N ILE A 372 -5.51 -24.67 17.17
CA ILE A 372 -5.57 -23.20 17.00
C ILE A 372 -5.92 -22.91 15.53
N VAL A 373 -6.97 -22.13 15.32
CA VAL A 373 -7.50 -21.72 14.02
C VAL A 373 -7.47 -20.19 13.95
N SER A 374 -7.01 -19.65 12.82
CA SER A 374 -7.07 -18.21 12.52
C SER A 374 -8.40 -17.89 11.84
N LYS A 375 -9.10 -16.86 12.30
CA LYS A 375 -10.33 -16.37 11.67
C LYS A 375 -10.30 -14.85 11.52
N LEU A 376 -10.85 -14.37 10.40
CA LEU A 376 -10.99 -12.94 10.15
C LEU A 376 -12.30 -12.43 10.72
N VAL A 377 -12.25 -11.21 11.26
CA VAL A 377 -13.37 -10.59 11.97
C VAL A 377 -13.47 -9.13 11.54
N LYS A 378 -14.69 -8.66 11.31
CA LYS A 378 -15.02 -7.27 11.00
C LYS A 378 -16.38 -7.00 11.63
N LEU A 379 -16.52 -5.89 12.35
CA LEU A 379 -17.84 -5.43 12.82
C LEU A 379 -18.43 -4.46 11.80
N ASP A 380 -19.72 -4.62 11.52
CA ASP A 380 -20.44 -3.90 10.47
C ASP A 380 -20.95 -2.50 10.90
N TRP A 381 -20.52 -2.00 12.06
CA TRP A 381 -20.86 -0.68 12.57
C TRP A 381 -19.64 -0.02 13.24
N PRO A 382 -19.56 1.33 13.28
CA PRO A 382 -18.51 2.02 14.00
C PRO A 382 -18.67 1.80 15.51
N ILE A 383 -17.63 1.27 16.14
CA ILE A 383 -17.60 1.00 17.59
C ILE A 383 -16.79 2.03 18.37
N ALA A 384 -16.00 2.86 17.69
CA ALA A 384 -14.99 3.70 18.29
C ALA A 384 -15.00 5.10 17.69
N LYS A 385 -14.66 6.10 18.52
CA LYS A 385 -14.46 7.49 18.09
C LYS A 385 -13.33 8.12 18.91
N VAL A 386 -12.51 8.96 18.29
CA VAL A 386 -11.48 9.75 18.98
C VAL A 386 -11.97 11.21 18.98
N PRO A 387 -12.63 11.68 20.05
CA PRO A 387 -13.34 12.96 20.03
C PRO A 387 -12.39 14.16 20.22
N THR A 388 -12.56 15.23 19.44
CA THR A 388 -11.82 16.48 19.69
C THR A 388 -12.24 17.14 21.00
N LEU A 389 -11.32 17.87 21.62
CA LEU A 389 -11.70 18.85 22.65
C LEU A 389 -12.25 20.10 21.96
N ALA A 390 -13.43 20.55 22.37
CA ALA A 390 -14.08 21.70 21.74
C ALA A 390 -13.18 22.97 21.80
N PRO A 391 -13.10 23.78 20.72
CA PRO A 391 -12.19 24.93 20.65
C PRO A 391 -12.47 26.01 21.71
N HIS A 392 -13.67 26.02 22.29
CA HIS A 392 -14.05 26.87 23.42
C HIS A 392 -13.17 26.69 24.67
N PHE A 393 -12.48 25.55 24.83
CA PHE A 393 -11.49 25.33 25.89
C PHE A 393 -10.12 26.01 25.63
N GLY A 394 -9.99 26.76 24.53
CA GLY A 394 -8.84 27.59 24.24
C GLY A 394 -7.55 26.79 24.07
N ALA A 395 -6.49 27.17 24.77
CA ALA A 395 -5.17 26.57 24.61
C ALA A 395 -5.12 25.05 24.84
N ALA A 396 -6.03 24.48 25.63
CA ALA A 396 -6.11 23.03 25.85
C ALA A 396 -6.62 22.25 24.63
N ALA A 397 -7.34 22.92 23.72
CA ALA A 397 -7.87 22.37 22.47
C ALA A 397 -6.92 22.55 21.27
N ASN A 398 -5.69 23.00 21.52
CA ASN A 398 -4.64 23.13 20.49
C ASN A 398 -3.56 22.05 20.71
N GLY A 399 -3.17 21.39 19.63
CA GLY A 399 -2.11 20.37 19.66
C GLY A 399 -0.68 20.95 19.82
N PRO A 400 0.35 20.07 19.82
CA PRO A 400 0.28 18.65 19.57
C PRO A 400 -0.37 17.87 20.73
N PHE A 401 -1.21 16.90 20.39
CA PHE A 401 -1.90 16.05 21.36
C PHE A 401 -1.11 14.79 21.68
N ASN A 402 -1.18 14.34 22.93
CA ASN A 402 -0.55 13.10 23.35
C ASN A 402 -1.35 11.89 22.84
N LYS A 403 -0.71 11.09 21.96
CA LYS A 403 -1.32 9.88 21.37
C LYS A 403 -1.76 8.81 22.39
N GLU A 404 -1.12 8.76 23.57
CA GLU A 404 -1.42 7.78 24.64
C GLU A 404 -2.55 8.23 25.57
N THR A 405 -2.70 9.53 25.83
CA THR A 405 -3.60 10.03 26.88
C THR A 405 -4.74 10.92 26.38
N GLN A 406 -4.61 11.51 25.17
CA GLN A 406 -5.62 12.39 24.58
C GLN A 406 -6.27 11.77 23.32
N MET A 407 -5.53 11.00 22.51
CA MET A 407 -6.06 10.35 21.31
C MET A 407 -6.60 8.93 21.57
N VAL A 408 -7.24 8.73 22.71
CA VAL A 408 -7.72 7.41 23.16
C VAL A 408 -9.18 7.20 22.73
N PRO A 409 -9.50 6.20 21.90
CA PRO A 409 -10.87 5.97 21.45
C PRO A 409 -11.85 5.69 22.59
N ILE A 410 -13.00 6.35 22.56
CA ILE A 410 -14.18 5.98 23.36
C ILE A 410 -14.98 4.91 22.61
N ILE A 411 -15.49 3.92 23.34
CA ILE A 411 -16.23 2.78 22.77
C ILE A 411 -17.57 2.49 23.48
N GLY A 412 -17.91 3.27 24.51
CA GLY A 412 -19.14 3.08 25.28
C GLY A 412 -19.21 3.97 26.51
N LEU A 413 -20.31 3.82 27.26
CA LEU A 413 -20.57 4.54 28.50
C LEU A 413 -20.80 3.56 29.66
N ASP A 414 -20.22 3.87 30.81
CA ASP A 414 -20.47 3.18 32.07
C ASP A 414 -20.42 4.16 33.26
N ASN A 415 -21.59 4.61 33.71
CA ASN A 415 -21.76 5.49 34.88
C ASN A 415 -22.00 4.69 36.19
N SER A 416 -21.40 3.50 36.33
CA SER A 416 -21.67 2.59 37.47
C SER A 416 -21.21 3.18 38.80
N ASP A 417 -20.20 4.04 38.75
CA ASP A 417 -19.70 4.89 39.83
C ASP A 417 -20.76 5.83 40.41
N LEU A 418 -21.65 6.39 39.58
CA LEU A 418 -22.76 7.24 40.03
C LEU A 418 -23.85 6.48 40.80
N GLU A 419 -23.98 5.17 40.58
CA GLU A 419 -24.97 4.32 41.26
C GLU A 419 -24.46 3.78 42.61
N GLY A 420 -23.27 4.18 43.05
CA GLY A 420 -22.65 3.70 44.30
C GLY A 420 -22.23 2.22 44.26
N LEU A 421 -22.30 1.58 43.09
CA LEU A 421 -21.91 0.20 42.88
C LEU A 421 -20.40 0.15 42.66
N SER A 422 -19.68 -0.50 43.58
CA SER A 422 -18.25 -0.76 43.40
C SER A 422 -18.03 -1.61 42.13
N PRO A 423 -17.19 -1.20 41.17
CA PRO A 423 -16.94 -1.97 39.94
C PRO A 423 -16.27 -3.34 40.18
N ASP A 424 -15.78 -3.59 41.40
CA ASP A 424 -15.07 -4.83 41.78
C ASP A 424 -15.98 -6.03 42.15
N ASN A 425 -17.31 -5.86 42.15
CA ASN A 425 -18.26 -6.90 42.62
C ASN A 425 -19.08 -7.60 41.51
N ASP A 426 -18.67 -7.51 40.25
CA ASP A 426 -19.35 -8.23 39.17
C ASP A 426 -18.86 -9.69 39.06
N PRO A 427 -19.69 -10.71 39.33
CA PRO A 427 -19.26 -12.10 39.33
C PRO A 427 -18.93 -12.60 37.93
N ALA A 428 -17.63 -12.63 37.64
CA ALA A 428 -16.96 -13.49 36.66
C ALA A 428 -17.76 -13.77 35.37
N TYR A 429 -17.66 -12.86 34.40
CA TYR A 429 -17.91 -13.23 33.00
C TYR A 429 -16.97 -14.41 32.68
N LYS A 430 -17.53 -15.62 32.54
CA LYS A 430 -16.78 -16.75 31.97
C LYS A 430 -16.65 -16.48 30.49
N ALA A 431 -15.58 -15.78 30.12
CA ALA A 431 -15.14 -15.66 28.73
C ALA A 431 -15.23 -17.05 28.06
N ASN A 432 -15.82 -17.11 26.87
CA ASN A 432 -15.70 -18.31 26.04
C ASN A 432 -14.21 -18.52 25.79
N SER A 433 -13.61 -19.49 26.49
CA SER A 433 -12.16 -19.65 26.59
C SER A 433 -11.54 -20.29 25.33
N SER A 434 -12.19 -20.10 24.19
CA SER A 434 -11.69 -20.47 22.86
C SER A 434 -10.62 -19.48 22.41
N ILE A 435 -10.74 -18.19 22.73
CA ILE A 435 -9.88 -17.16 22.13
C ILE A 435 -8.50 -17.16 22.79
N VAL A 436 -7.47 -17.32 21.95
CA VAL A 436 -6.08 -17.46 22.34
C VAL A 436 -5.32 -16.14 22.23
N ASN A 437 -5.53 -15.41 21.12
CA ASN A 437 -4.90 -14.11 20.87
C ASN A 437 -5.60 -13.39 19.69
N TRP A 438 -5.22 -12.15 19.41
CA TRP A 438 -5.77 -11.35 18.31
C TRP A 438 -4.79 -10.29 17.79
N GLU A 439 -5.00 -9.87 16.54
CA GLU A 439 -4.39 -8.70 15.91
C GLU A 439 -5.54 -7.91 15.27
N LEU A 440 -5.95 -6.81 15.93
CA LEU A 440 -7.11 -6.02 15.55
C LEU A 440 -6.71 -4.57 15.29
N GLU A 441 -7.37 -3.98 14.31
CA GLU A 441 -7.15 -2.65 13.77
C GLU A 441 -8.44 -1.83 13.85
N LEU A 442 -8.35 -0.55 14.21
CA LEU A 442 -9.44 0.42 13.96
C LEU A 442 -9.20 1.19 12.67
N PHE A 443 -10.27 1.40 11.92
CA PHE A 443 -10.27 2.02 10.59
C PHE A 443 -11.50 2.88 10.36
N ASP A 444 -11.41 3.92 9.52
CA ASP A 444 -12.57 4.71 9.07
C ASP A 444 -13.57 3.80 8.33
N VAL A 445 -14.82 3.78 8.78
CA VAL A 445 -15.93 3.03 8.15
C VAL A 445 -16.53 3.75 6.95
N GLN A 446 -16.20 5.02 6.71
CA GLN A 446 -16.74 5.78 5.58
C GLN A 446 -16.30 5.14 4.25
N HIS A 447 -17.25 4.54 3.54
CA HIS A 447 -17.03 3.82 2.29
C HIS A 447 -16.18 4.61 1.28
N ALA A 448 -15.40 3.90 0.46
CA ALA A 448 -14.74 4.52 -0.68
C ALA A 448 -15.80 4.96 -1.71
N THR A 449 -15.62 6.14 -2.29
CA THR A 449 -16.59 6.72 -3.24
C THR A 449 -15.90 7.55 -4.31
N THR A 450 -16.49 7.62 -5.49
CA THR A 450 -16.16 8.68 -6.45
C THR A 450 -16.62 10.05 -5.92
N GLY A 451 -15.92 11.12 -6.29
CA GLY A 451 -16.20 12.50 -5.88
C GLY A 451 -15.64 13.54 -6.86
N GLY A 452 -15.84 14.83 -6.55
CA GLY A 452 -15.75 15.90 -7.54
C GLY A 452 -17.08 16.08 -8.30
N LEU A 453 -17.24 17.20 -9.03
CA LEU A 453 -18.48 17.49 -9.77
C LEU A 453 -18.74 16.44 -10.85
N ASP A 454 -17.70 16.12 -11.62
CA ASP A 454 -17.75 15.17 -12.75
C ASP A 454 -17.38 13.73 -12.37
N ARG A 455 -17.15 13.48 -11.06
CA ARG A 455 -16.73 12.19 -10.47
C ARG A 455 -15.30 11.75 -10.80
N ASP A 456 -14.45 12.69 -11.18
CA ASP A 456 -13.04 12.47 -11.57
C ASP A 456 -12.11 12.00 -10.44
N LEU A 457 -12.57 11.98 -9.18
CA LEU A 457 -11.76 11.64 -8.01
C LEU A 457 -12.32 10.40 -7.30
N ILE A 458 -11.46 9.67 -6.58
CA ILE A 458 -11.84 8.65 -5.60
C ILE A 458 -11.38 9.11 -4.22
N PHE A 459 -12.30 9.12 -3.26
CA PHE A 459 -12.01 9.36 -1.84
C PHE A 459 -12.10 8.03 -1.08
N ALA A 460 -11.00 7.59 -0.48
CA ALA A 460 -10.92 6.33 0.26
C ALA A 460 -9.89 6.41 1.40
N GLY A 461 -10.04 5.57 2.42
CA GLY A 461 -8.97 5.35 3.40
C GLY A 461 -8.03 4.25 2.93
N ARG A 462 -6.75 4.34 3.32
CA ARG A 462 -5.71 3.30 3.06
C ARG A 462 -5.40 3.12 1.56
N ILE A 463 -5.45 4.22 0.78
CA ILE A 463 -5.06 4.20 -0.65
C ILE A 463 -3.61 3.72 -0.79
N ASP A 464 -2.79 4.17 0.13
CA ASP A 464 -1.44 3.74 0.43
C ASP A 464 -1.39 2.31 1.03
N ASP A 465 -0.72 1.32 0.44
CA ASP A 465 -0.49 1.12 -1.02
C ASP A 465 -1.47 0.08 -1.60
N LYS A 466 -2.65 -0.04 -0.98
CA LYS A 466 -3.72 -0.89 -1.52
C LYS A 466 -4.15 -0.50 -2.94
N LEU A 467 -3.86 0.73 -3.39
CA LEU A 467 -4.05 1.19 -4.77
C LEU A 467 -3.12 0.47 -5.76
N CYS A 468 -1.80 0.52 -5.58
CA CYS A 468 -0.89 -0.11 -6.54
C CYS A 468 -0.88 -1.64 -6.35
N SER A 469 -0.92 -2.14 -5.11
CA SER A 469 -1.12 -3.58 -4.82
C SER A 469 -2.32 -4.18 -5.54
N TRP A 470 -3.49 -3.53 -5.48
CA TRP A 470 -4.69 -4.02 -6.17
C TRP A 470 -4.54 -3.97 -7.69
N ALA A 471 -3.97 -2.88 -8.23
CA ALA A 471 -3.74 -2.73 -9.65
C ALA A 471 -2.75 -3.78 -10.20
N ALA A 472 -1.68 -4.09 -9.45
CA ALA A 472 -0.71 -5.13 -9.80
C ALA A 472 -1.34 -6.52 -9.86
N VAL A 473 -2.21 -6.88 -8.90
CA VAL A 473 -2.96 -8.15 -8.92
C VAL A 473 -3.86 -8.24 -10.15
N GLN A 474 -4.67 -7.22 -10.43
CA GLN A 474 -5.56 -7.22 -11.60
C GLN A 474 -4.76 -7.29 -12.93
N ALA A 475 -3.60 -6.64 -13.00
CA ALA A 475 -2.69 -6.75 -14.14
C ALA A 475 -2.14 -8.17 -14.33
N LEU A 476 -1.72 -8.84 -13.25
CA LEU A 476 -1.26 -10.22 -13.30
C LEU A 476 -2.37 -11.16 -13.79
N LEU A 477 -3.60 -11.02 -13.27
CA LEU A 477 -4.77 -11.79 -13.69
C LEU A 477 -5.03 -11.65 -15.20
N ASN A 478 -5.05 -10.41 -15.71
CA ASN A 478 -5.25 -10.13 -17.14
C ASN A 478 -4.14 -10.73 -18.02
N SER A 479 -2.88 -10.64 -17.56
CA SER A 479 -1.72 -11.08 -18.33
C SER A 479 -1.73 -12.58 -18.65
N THR A 480 -2.43 -13.40 -17.85
CA THR A 480 -2.36 -14.87 -17.94
C THR A 480 -2.65 -15.44 -19.34
N SER A 481 -3.40 -14.73 -20.18
CA SER A 481 -3.69 -15.18 -21.55
C SER A 481 -2.48 -15.24 -22.49
N SER A 482 -1.37 -14.55 -22.19
CA SER A 482 -0.14 -14.55 -23.01
C SER A 482 0.99 -15.46 -22.48
N LEU A 483 0.72 -16.30 -21.46
CA LEU A 483 1.70 -17.24 -20.89
C LEU A 483 2.18 -18.31 -21.87
N LEU A 484 1.30 -18.78 -22.77
CA LEU A 484 1.59 -19.77 -23.83
C LEU A 484 2.82 -19.41 -24.68
N SER A 485 3.09 -18.11 -24.81
CA SER A 485 4.16 -17.57 -25.63
C SER A 485 5.27 -16.90 -24.82
N SER A 486 5.34 -17.09 -23.50
CA SER A 486 6.38 -16.50 -22.65
C SER A 486 7.38 -17.53 -22.12
N SER A 487 8.62 -17.08 -21.94
CA SER A 487 9.70 -17.82 -21.28
C SER A 487 10.06 -17.25 -19.89
N GLN A 488 9.35 -16.21 -19.44
CA GLN A 488 9.55 -15.55 -18.14
C GLN A 488 8.60 -16.09 -17.07
N ILE A 489 8.95 -15.84 -15.80
CA ILE A 489 7.99 -15.89 -14.69
C ILE A 489 7.35 -14.51 -14.55
N ARG A 490 6.04 -14.42 -14.31
CA ARG A 490 5.36 -13.18 -13.93
C ARG A 490 5.06 -13.25 -12.44
N ILE A 491 5.47 -12.26 -11.66
CA ILE A 491 5.33 -12.26 -10.20
C ILE A 491 4.67 -10.95 -9.75
N VAL A 492 3.70 -11.06 -8.86
CA VAL A 492 3.23 -9.95 -8.01
C VAL A 492 3.56 -10.30 -6.56
N ALA A 493 4.30 -9.43 -5.87
CA ALA A 493 4.72 -9.61 -4.48
C ALA A 493 4.20 -8.46 -3.61
N LEU A 494 3.30 -8.78 -2.69
CA LEU A 494 2.65 -7.82 -1.80
C LEU A 494 3.18 -8.04 -0.39
N PHE A 495 3.84 -7.03 0.17
CA PHE A 495 4.47 -7.08 1.48
C PHE A 495 3.62 -6.39 2.57
N ASP A 496 3.87 -6.77 3.82
CA ASP A 496 3.39 -6.15 5.05
C ASP A 496 4.57 -5.42 5.71
N ASP A 497 4.32 -4.67 6.77
CA ASP A 497 5.34 -3.97 7.56
C ASP A 497 6.17 -2.89 6.81
N GLU A 498 5.82 -2.46 5.58
CA GLU A 498 6.57 -1.42 4.86
C GLU A 498 6.62 -0.13 5.66
N GLU A 499 5.46 0.31 6.14
CA GLU A 499 5.20 1.54 6.88
C GLU A 499 5.99 1.63 8.21
N VAL A 500 6.59 0.52 8.65
CA VAL A 500 7.46 0.42 9.83
C VAL A 500 8.89 -0.05 9.51
N GLY A 501 9.30 0.04 8.24
CA GLY A 501 10.65 -0.22 7.74
C GLY A 501 10.90 -1.65 7.24
N SER A 502 9.86 -2.43 6.93
CA SER A 502 9.90 -3.77 6.29
C SER A 502 10.71 -4.86 7.01
N LEU A 503 11.27 -4.60 8.20
CA LEU A 503 12.25 -5.45 8.89
C LEU A 503 11.61 -6.56 9.75
N LEU A 504 10.60 -7.24 9.21
CA LEU A 504 9.95 -8.40 9.82
C LEU A 504 9.80 -9.51 8.77
N ARG A 505 9.57 -10.75 9.21
CA ARG A 505 9.63 -11.95 8.33
C ARG A 505 8.69 -11.91 7.11
N GLN A 506 7.68 -11.05 7.14
CA GLN A 506 6.70 -10.87 6.07
C GLN A 506 6.92 -9.57 5.25
N GLY A 507 7.78 -8.65 5.68
CA GLY A 507 8.13 -7.44 4.94
C GLY A 507 9.25 -7.61 3.91
N ALA A 508 9.53 -6.56 3.14
CA ALA A 508 10.40 -6.61 1.96
C ALA A 508 11.89 -6.84 2.27
N HIS A 509 12.34 -6.55 3.49
CA HIS A 509 13.69 -6.90 3.94
C HIS A 509 13.85 -8.40 4.30
N ALA A 510 12.76 -9.18 4.30
CA ALA A 510 12.82 -10.62 4.53
C ALA A 510 13.15 -11.42 3.27
N ASN A 511 13.49 -12.69 3.46
CA ASN A 511 13.78 -13.63 2.39
C ASN A 511 12.55 -14.10 1.59
N PHE A 512 11.39 -13.44 1.65
CA PHE A 512 10.14 -14.00 1.09
C PHE A 512 10.21 -14.12 -0.44
N LEU A 513 10.42 -13.03 -1.17
CA LEU A 513 10.61 -13.06 -2.62
C LEU A 513 11.86 -13.87 -3.03
N PRO A 514 13.05 -13.68 -2.42
CA PRO A 514 14.23 -14.51 -2.73
C PRO A 514 13.99 -16.02 -2.58
N SER A 515 13.30 -16.45 -1.51
CA SER A 515 13.02 -17.87 -1.26
C SER A 515 11.99 -18.44 -2.23
N VAL A 516 10.95 -17.67 -2.59
CA VAL A 516 9.98 -18.10 -3.62
C VAL A 516 10.70 -18.27 -4.96
N MET A 517 11.56 -17.34 -5.35
CA MET A 517 12.29 -17.43 -6.62
C MET A 517 13.34 -18.55 -6.64
N GLU A 518 14.08 -18.76 -5.55
CA GLU A 518 14.99 -19.91 -5.41
C GLU A 518 14.25 -21.24 -5.60
N ARG A 519 13.09 -21.40 -4.96
CA ARG A 519 12.26 -22.61 -5.06
C ARG A 519 11.61 -22.80 -6.42
N ILE A 520 11.23 -21.72 -7.12
CA ILE A 520 10.78 -21.82 -8.51
C ILE A 520 11.95 -22.28 -9.39
N VAL A 521 13.15 -21.69 -9.24
CA VAL A 521 14.32 -22.09 -10.05
C VAL A 521 14.75 -23.52 -9.77
N GLU A 522 14.69 -23.98 -8.51
CA GLU A 522 15.04 -25.33 -8.07
C GLU A 522 14.21 -26.41 -8.80
N GLU A 523 12.90 -26.21 -8.92
CA GLU A 523 11.98 -27.15 -9.59
C GLU A 523 12.34 -27.42 -11.07
N PHE A 524 12.92 -26.42 -11.76
CA PHE A 524 13.32 -26.53 -13.18
C PHE A 524 14.84 -26.69 -13.38
N ALA A 525 15.61 -26.93 -12.31
CA ALA A 525 17.08 -26.99 -12.36
C ALA A 525 17.63 -28.40 -12.62
N ASP A 526 18.02 -28.67 -13.87
CA ASP A 526 18.69 -29.92 -14.25
C ASP A 526 19.93 -30.23 -13.37
N GLY A 527 19.92 -31.40 -12.74
CA GLY A 527 21.06 -31.92 -11.98
C GLY A 527 21.46 -31.08 -10.76
N GLY A 528 20.52 -30.34 -10.16
CA GLY A 528 20.75 -29.63 -8.88
C GLY A 528 21.62 -28.36 -8.99
N LYS A 529 21.81 -27.81 -10.20
CA LYS A 529 22.64 -26.61 -10.44
C LYS A 529 21.94 -25.28 -10.07
N VAL A 530 21.15 -25.29 -8.98
CA VAL A 530 20.23 -24.21 -8.58
C VAL A 530 20.93 -22.85 -8.50
N LYS A 531 22.03 -22.73 -7.74
CA LYS A 531 22.72 -21.43 -7.52
C LYS A 531 23.09 -20.71 -8.81
N GLY A 532 23.69 -21.45 -9.76
CA GLY A 532 24.11 -20.88 -11.04
C GLY A 532 22.92 -20.50 -11.95
N ALA A 533 21.81 -21.23 -11.86
CA ALA A 533 20.57 -20.86 -12.53
C ALA A 533 19.92 -19.63 -11.87
N LEU A 534 19.84 -19.58 -10.54
CA LEU A 534 19.22 -18.49 -9.78
C LEU A 534 19.91 -17.16 -10.03
N SER A 535 21.25 -17.11 -10.02
CA SER A 535 22.00 -15.89 -10.36
C SER A 535 21.72 -15.41 -11.78
N ARG A 536 21.55 -16.31 -12.76
CA ARG A 536 21.13 -15.92 -14.13
C ARG A 536 19.68 -15.46 -14.15
N THR A 537 18.78 -16.11 -13.42
CA THR A 537 17.38 -15.69 -13.29
C THR A 537 17.31 -14.27 -12.75
N TYR A 538 17.99 -13.92 -11.64
CA TYR A 538 18.01 -12.55 -11.13
C TYR A 538 18.57 -11.54 -12.14
N ALA A 539 19.70 -11.83 -12.80
CA ALA A 539 20.27 -10.95 -13.83
C ALA A 539 19.34 -10.75 -15.05
N ASN A 540 18.59 -11.79 -15.43
CA ASN A 540 17.59 -11.76 -16.50
C ASN A 540 16.23 -11.20 -16.04
N SER A 541 16.04 -10.86 -14.77
CA SER A 541 14.80 -10.33 -14.22
C SER A 541 14.77 -8.80 -14.18
N PHE A 542 13.58 -8.26 -13.95
CA PHE A 542 13.36 -6.85 -13.68
C PHE A 542 12.24 -6.65 -12.67
N LEU A 543 12.41 -5.66 -11.80
CA LEU A 543 11.49 -5.31 -10.73
C LEU A 543 10.86 -3.93 -10.98
N VAL A 544 9.53 -3.87 -11.08
CA VAL A 544 8.77 -2.64 -10.83
C VAL A 544 8.43 -2.62 -9.34
N SER A 545 9.18 -1.79 -8.59
CA SER A 545 8.79 -1.38 -7.25
C SER A 545 7.59 -0.45 -7.39
N SER A 546 6.45 -0.93 -6.93
CA SER A 546 5.13 -0.41 -7.19
C SER A 546 4.58 0.18 -5.92
N ASP A 547 4.67 1.50 -5.81
CA ASP A 547 4.30 2.26 -4.62
C ASP A 547 3.62 3.57 -5.05
N VAL A 548 2.69 4.08 -4.25
CA VAL A 548 1.91 5.29 -4.52
C VAL A 548 2.80 6.53 -4.62
N ILE A 549 2.44 7.44 -5.51
CA ILE A 549 3.23 8.66 -5.78
C ILE A 549 2.48 9.92 -5.33
N HIS A 550 3.20 10.96 -4.90
CA HIS A 550 2.60 12.24 -4.59
C HIS A 550 2.12 12.96 -5.87
N ALA A 551 0.80 12.97 -6.09
CA ALA A 551 0.18 13.87 -7.06
C ALA A 551 0.37 15.34 -6.65
N VAL A 552 0.41 16.24 -7.62
CA VAL A 552 0.60 17.68 -7.39
C VAL A 552 -0.58 18.29 -6.62
N ASN A 553 -0.32 18.80 -5.42
CA ASN A 553 -1.32 19.49 -4.62
C ASN A 553 -1.36 20.98 -4.99
N PRO A 554 -2.47 21.49 -5.59
CA PRO A 554 -2.54 22.87 -6.08
C PRO A 554 -2.44 23.92 -4.96
N ASN A 555 -2.70 23.54 -3.71
CA ASN A 555 -2.60 24.44 -2.57
C ASN A 555 -1.16 24.59 -2.02
N PHE A 556 -0.22 23.75 -2.48
CA PHE A 556 1.15 23.67 -1.97
C PHE A 556 2.17 23.51 -3.10
N LEU A 557 1.96 24.16 -4.26
CA LEU A 557 2.80 24.03 -5.46
C LEU A 557 4.30 24.27 -5.19
N ASN A 558 4.63 25.14 -4.23
CA ASN A 558 6.01 25.43 -3.83
C ASN A 558 6.77 24.24 -3.21
N ALA A 559 6.06 23.21 -2.74
CA ALA A 559 6.66 21.97 -2.21
C ALA A 559 7.07 20.98 -3.31
N TYR A 560 6.58 21.16 -4.55
CA TYR A 560 6.88 20.27 -5.67
C TYR A 560 8.05 20.78 -6.50
N LEU A 561 8.75 19.86 -7.16
CA LEU A 561 9.74 20.20 -8.18
C LEU A 561 9.03 20.47 -9.50
N GLU A 562 9.34 21.60 -10.13
CA GLU A 562 8.78 21.97 -11.43
C GLU A 562 9.12 20.90 -12.49
N ASN A 563 8.15 20.61 -13.36
CA ASN A 563 8.20 19.54 -14.37
C ASN A 563 8.27 18.08 -13.83
N HIS A 564 8.32 17.86 -12.51
CA HIS A 564 8.40 16.54 -11.87
C HIS A 564 7.25 16.33 -10.89
N SER A 565 6.05 16.75 -11.30
CA SER A 565 4.87 16.89 -10.44
C SER A 565 3.65 16.20 -11.09
N PRO A 566 3.43 14.89 -10.84
CA PRO A 566 2.38 14.10 -11.49
C PRO A 566 0.97 14.62 -11.25
N ARG A 567 0.08 14.35 -12.21
CA ARG A 567 -1.35 14.70 -12.17
C ARG A 567 -2.20 13.43 -12.08
N LEU A 568 -3.37 13.57 -11.47
CA LEU A 568 -4.39 12.52 -11.43
C LEU A 568 -5.01 12.30 -12.82
N ASN A 569 -5.51 11.10 -13.08
CA ASN A 569 -6.16 10.64 -14.32
C ASN A 569 -5.29 10.72 -15.59
N VAL A 570 -3.96 10.71 -15.44
CA VAL A 570 -3.00 10.75 -16.57
C VAL A 570 -2.25 9.43 -16.71
N GLY A 571 -1.87 8.82 -15.59
CA GLY A 571 -1.18 7.53 -15.52
C GLY A 571 -0.17 7.46 -14.37
N PRO A 572 0.43 6.29 -14.12
CA PRO A 572 1.49 6.12 -13.13
C PRO A 572 2.68 7.05 -13.35
N ALA A 573 3.43 7.31 -12.29
CA ALA A 573 4.65 8.11 -12.34
C ALA A 573 5.85 7.26 -11.93
N ILE A 574 6.97 7.40 -12.64
CA ILE A 574 8.27 6.94 -12.16
C ILE A 574 8.73 7.88 -11.05
N SER A 575 9.26 7.32 -9.96
CA SER A 575 9.89 8.05 -8.86
C SER A 575 11.40 8.02 -9.02
N ALA A 576 12.02 9.18 -9.21
CA ALA A 576 13.47 9.33 -9.29
C ALA A 576 14.02 10.00 -8.02
N ASP A 577 15.05 9.41 -7.42
CA ASP A 577 15.82 10.03 -6.34
C ASP A 577 17.31 9.63 -6.43
N PRO A 578 18.25 10.60 -6.48
CA PRO A 578 19.68 10.30 -6.62
C PRO A 578 20.35 9.82 -5.32
N ASN A 579 19.64 9.76 -4.20
CA ASN A 579 20.15 9.33 -2.90
C ASN A 579 19.71 7.89 -2.55
N ALA A 580 19.23 7.12 -3.54
CA ALA A 580 18.80 5.73 -3.42
C ALA A 580 17.62 5.49 -2.45
N HIS A 581 16.77 6.51 -2.23
CA HIS A 581 15.42 6.27 -1.69
C HIS A 581 14.55 5.46 -2.68
N MET A 582 14.90 5.55 -3.97
CA MET A 582 14.31 4.86 -5.12
C MET A 582 15.42 4.12 -5.88
N THR A 583 15.07 3.08 -6.62
CA THR A 583 15.98 2.28 -7.48
C THR A 583 16.17 2.83 -8.89
N THR A 584 15.29 3.75 -9.30
CA THR A 584 15.16 4.26 -10.67
C THR A 584 16.46 4.81 -11.24
N ASP A 585 16.80 4.34 -12.44
CA ASP A 585 17.85 4.87 -13.30
C ASP A 585 17.35 5.05 -14.75
N ALA A 586 18.24 5.46 -15.65
CA ALA A 586 17.89 5.69 -17.06
C ALA A 586 17.52 4.40 -17.83
N VAL A 587 18.14 3.27 -17.49
CA VAL A 587 17.87 1.97 -18.14
C VAL A 587 16.52 1.44 -17.69
N SER A 588 16.24 1.50 -16.39
CA SER A 588 15.00 1.01 -15.80
C SER A 588 13.78 1.87 -16.17
N THR A 589 13.97 3.19 -16.24
CA THR A 589 13.02 4.13 -16.86
C THR A 589 12.70 3.73 -18.30
N THR A 590 13.73 3.48 -19.12
CA THR A 590 13.55 3.13 -20.53
C THR A 590 12.83 1.79 -20.69
N ILE A 591 13.19 0.76 -19.91
CA ILE A 591 12.53 -0.56 -19.97
C ILE A 591 11.03 -0.45 -19.70
N LEU A 592 10.62 0.28 -18.65
CA LEU A 592 9.20 0.44 -18.33
C LEU A 592 8.45 1.23 -19.41
N GLN A 593 9.00 2.36 -19.85
CA GLN A 593 8.41 3.16 -20.93
C GLN A 593 8.22 2.33 -22.21
N ARG A 594 9.26 1.61 -22.63
CA ARG A 594 9.22 0.75 -23.83
C ARG A 594 8.20 -0.40 -23.70
N CYS A 595 7.93 -0.90 -22.50
CA CYS A 595 6.87 -1.89 -22.29
C CYS A 595 5.46 -1.28 -22.48
N ILE A 596 5.25 -0.02 -22.07
CA ILE A 596 3.99 0.71 -22.25
C ILE A 596 3.80 1.09 -23.74
N ASP A 597 4.85 1.58 -24.40
CA ASP A 597 4.85 1.97 -25.82
C ASP A 597 4.30 0.87 -26.74
N ARG A 598 4.58 -0.39 -26.40
CA ARG A 598 4.16 -1.59 -27.16
C ARG A 598 2.64 -1.76 -27.22
N ASP A 599 1.91 -1.22 -26.25
CA ASP A 599 0.44 -1.34 -26.14
C ASP A 599 -0.29 -0.01 -26.45
N VAL A 600 0.41 1.03 -26.88
CA VAL A 600 -0.22 2.31 -27.26
C VAL A 600 -1.22 2.10 -28.40
N GLY A 601 -2.43 2.64 -28.24
CA GLY A 601 -3.53 2.47 -29.17
C GLY A 601 -4.28 1.14 -29.03
N VAL A 602 -3.90 0.23 -28.11
CA VAL A 602 -4.68 -0.99 -27.82
C VAL A 602 -5.93 -0.66 -26.99
N ARG A 603 -5.87 0.38 -26.17
CA ARG A 603 -6.91 0.74 -25.18
C ARG A 603 -7.75 1.94 -25.66
N THR A 604 -8.78 2.33 -24.90
CA THR A 604 -9.50 3.61 -25.19
C THR A 604 -8.73 4.83 -24.70
N VAL A 605 -8.02 4.65 -23.58
CA VAL A 605 -7.11 5.63 -22.98
C VAL A 605 -5.83 4.87 -22.65
N ASP A 606 -4.72 5.32 -23.22
CA ASP A 606 -3.39 4.76 -22.94
C ASP A 606 -2.79 5.49 -21.72
N PRO A 607 -2.17 4.77 -20.76
CA PRO A 607 -1.53 5.42 -19.61
C PRO A 607 -0.30 6.20 -20.06
N GLN A 608 -0.22 7.47 -19.66
CA GLN A 608 0.99 8.28 -19.85
C GLN A 608 1.88 8.14 -18.63
N LEU A 609 3.12 7.69 -18.84
CA LEU A 609 4.10 7.58 -17.78
C LEU A 609 4.60 8.97 -17.40
N GLN A 610 4.37 9.36 -16.15
CA GLN A 610 4.79 10.65 -15.60
C GLN A 610 6.13 10.50 -14.86
N VAL A 611 6.72 11.62 -14.45
CA VAL A 611 7.94 11.63 -13.61
C VAL A 611 7.67 12.40 -12.32
N PHE A 612 8.08 11.82 -11.21
CA PHE A 612 8.14 12.44 -9.90
C PHE A 612 9.59 12.47 -9.40
N GLN A 613 9.98 13.59 -8.81
CA GLN A 613 11.22 13.73 -8.06
C GLN A 613 11.02 14.85 -7.02
N ILE A 614 11.54 14.63 -5.80
CA ILE A 614 11.51 15.66 -4.76
C ILE A 614 12.40 16.85 -5.11
N ARG A 615 12.12 18.01 -4.52
CA ARG A 615 13.05 19.14 -4.55
C ARG A 615 14.33 18.81 -3.76
N ASN A 616 15.47 19.39 -4.17
CA ASN A 616 16.77 19.23 -3.49
C ASN A 616 16.78 19.70 -2.02
N ASP A 617 15.81 20.52 -1.61
CA ASP A 617 15.65 21.07 -0.25
C ASP A 617 14.53 20.37 0.56
N SER A 618 14.05 19.21 0.08
CA SER A 618 12.97 18.42 0.68
C SER A 618 13.47 17.02 1.11
N ARG A 619 12.61 16.23 1.77
CA ARG A 619 12.88 14.85 2.22
C ARG A 619 11.98 13.87 1.45
N SER A 620 12.54 12.72 1.06
CA SER A 620 11.78 11.60 0.49
C SER A 620 11.37 10.60 1.57
N GLY A 621 10.32 9.81 1.31
CA GLY A 621 10.18 8.47 1.89
C GLY A 621 11.14 7.49 1.20
N GLY A 622 11.24 6.26 1.70
CA GLY A 622 11.78 5.13 0.94
C GLY A 622 10.63 4.27 0.42
N THR A 623 10.96 3.17 -0.25
CA THR A 623 10.00 2.14 -0.71
C THR A 623 10.60 0.74 -0.51
N VAL A 624 9.85 -0.30 -0.87
CA VAL A 624 10.37 -1.68 -0.95
C VAL A 624 11.46 -1.89 -2.01
N GLY A 625 11.58 -0.99 -3.00
CA GLY A 625 12.43 -1.14 -4.19
C GLY A 625 13.90 -1.37 -3.86
N PRO A 626 14.58 -0.45 -3.16
CA PRO A 626 15.98 -0.60 -2.78
C PRO A 626 16.24 -1.86 -1.95
N MET A 627 15.26 -2.26 -1.11
CA MET A 627 15.37 -3.46 -0.26
C MET A 627 15.39 -4.74 -1.10
N LEU A 628 14.46 -4.86 -2.04
CA LEU A 628 14.31 -6.04 -2.91
C LEU A 628 15.41 -6.10 -3.97
N SER A 629 15.78 -4.96 -4.57
CA SER A 629 16.91 -4.88 -5.50
C SER A 629 18.23 -5.26 -4.82
N ALA A 630 18.51 -4.77 -3.61
CA ALA A 630 19.70 -5.17 -2.86
C ALA A 630 19.69 -6.65 -2.45
N ALA A 631 18.53 -7.23 -2.13
CA ALA A 631 18.40 -8.64 -1.74
C ALA A 631 18.53 -9.63 -2.91
N THR A 632 18.23 -9.21 -4.14
CA THR A 632 18.18 -10.08 -5.33
C THR A 632 19.23 -9.76 -6.40
N GLY A 633 19.74 -8.54 -6.44
CA GLY A 633 20.58 -8.02 -7.54
C GLY A 633 19.78 -7.67 -8.81
N MET A 634 18.45 -7.59 -8.76
CA MET A 634 17.63 -7.20 -9.91
C MET A 634 17.79 -5.72 -10.26
N ARG A 635 17.80 -5.43 -11.57
CA ARG A 635 17.48 -4.10 -12.11
C ARG A 635 16.05 -3.73 -11.69
N ALA A 636 15.84 -2.50 -11.24
CA ALA A 636 14.56 -2.07 -10.71
C ALA A 636 14.21 -0.62 -11.09
N VAL A 637 12.91 -0.34 -11.14
CA VAL A 637 12.35 1.01 -11.25
C VAL A 637 11.30 1.19 -10.15
N ASP A 638 11.27 2.36 -9.52
CA ASP A 638 10.17 2.75 -8.65
C ASP A 638 9.12 3.50 -9.48
N CYS A 639 7.91 2.95 -9.55
CA CYS A 639 6.81 3.52 -10.31
C CYS A 639 5.45 3.09 -9.76
N GLY A 640 4.57 4.04 -9.47
CA GLY A 640 3.19 3.75 -9.13
C GLY A 640 2.27 4.94 -9.22
N ILE A 641 1.13 4.84 -8.53
CA ILE A 641 -0.09 5.55 -8.93
C ILE A 641 -0.23 6.86 -8.12
N PRO A 642 -0.45 8.02 -8.77
CA PRO A 642 -0.55 9.29 -8.08
C PRO A 642 -1.74 9.39 -7.10
N GLN A 643 -1.48 9.92 -5.90
CA GLN A 643 -2.48 10.27 -4.89
C GLN A 643 -2.18 11.62 -4.19
N LEU A 644 -3.22 12.23 -3.65
CA LEU A 644 -3.18 13.35 -2.73
C LEU A 644 -3.48 12.87 -1.30
N SER A 645 -2.86 13.53 -0.31
CA SER A 645 -3.07 13.25 1.11
C SER A 645 -2.67 11.82 1.53
N MET A 646 -1.54 11.35 0.99
CA MET A 646 -0.79 10.19 1.48
C MET A 646 -0.69 10.19 3.02
N HIS A 647 -0.75 9.01 3.65
CA HIS A 647 -0.81 8.83 5.12
C HIS A 647 -2.01 9.48 5.86
N SER A 648 -2.99 10.06 5.16
CA SER A 648 -4.29 10.45 5.75
C SER A 648 -5.15 9.23 6.03
N ILE A 649 -6.00 9.28 7.07
CA ILE A 649 -7.06 8.26 7.25
C ILE A 649 -8.02 8.20 6.04
N ARG A 650 -8.09 9.28 5.26
CA ARG A 650 -8.83 9.37 4.00
C ARG A 650 -8.03 10.20 2.98
N ALA A 651 -7.49 9.52 1.98
CA ALA A 651 -6.70 10.08 0.89
C ALA A 651 -7.56 10.25 -0.39
N THR A 652 -6.95 10.74 -1.46
CA THR A 652 -7.62 10.96 -2.77
C THR A 652 -6.75 10.51 -3.94
N THR A 653 -7.31 9.83 -4.92
CA THR A 653 -6.66 9.54 -6.24
C THR A 653 -7.63 9.88 -7.38
N GLY A 654 -7.21 9.80 -8.63
CA GLY A 654 -8.11 9.95 -9.78
C GLY A 654 -9.04 8.75 -9.95
N SER A 655 -10.19 8.95 -10.58
CA SER A 655 -11.15 7.88 -10.86
C SER A 655 -10.66 6.87 -11.90
N LEU A 656 -9.81 7.30 -12.83
CA LEU A 656 -9.22 6.47 -13.87
C LEU A 656 -7.89 5.83 -13.44
N ASP A 657 -7.20 6.44 -12.48
CA ASP A 657 -5.84 6.06 -12.06
C ASP A 657 -5.70 4.57 -11.63
N PRO A 658 -6.65 3.93 -10.93
CA PRO A 658 -6.59 2.48 -10.68
C PRO A 658 -6.51 1.67 -11.98
N GLY A 659 -7.28 2.06 -13.01
CA GLY A 659 -7.29 1.37 -14.30
C GLY A 659 -6.06 1.66 -15.15
N LEU A 660 -5.56 2.89 -15.13
CA LEU A 660 -4.31 3.27 -15.78
C LEU A 660 -3.10 2.53 -15.16
N GLY A 661 -3.11 2.33 -13.83
CA GLY A 661 -2.15 1.47 -13.12
C GLY A 661 -2.20 0.02 -13.59
N VAL A 662 -3.40 -0.59 -13.66
CA VAL A 662 -3.55 -1.95 -14.19
C VAL A 662 -2.99 -2.07 -15.61
N PHE A 663 -3.25 -1.06 -16.46
CA PHE A 663 -2.76 -1.03 -17.82
C PHE A 663 -1.23 -0.96 -17.90
N THR A 664 -0.59 -0.08 -17.14
CA THR A 664 0.88 0.01 -17.07
C THR A 664 1.51 -1.29 -16.59
N PHE A 665 1.04 -1.86 -15.48
CA PHE A 665 1.62 -3.09 -14.93
C PHE A 665 1.34 -4.30 -15.84
N GLN A 666 0.20 -4.35 -16.53
CA GLN A 666 -0.09 -5.41 -17.49
C GLN A 666 0.86 -5.30 -18.70
N SER A 667 1.06 -4.10 -19.24
CA SER A 667 2.00 -3.86 -20.34
C SER A 667 3.44 -4.26 -19.97
N PHE A 668 3.87 -3.99 -18.74
CA PHE A 668 5.15 -4.49 -18.22
C PHE A 668 5.21 -6.03 -18.18
N LEU A 669 4.26 -6.68 -17.51
CA LEU A 669 4.23 -8.14 -17.35
C LEU A 669 4.15 -8.88 -18.69
N GLU A 670 3.46 -8.31 -19.68
CA GLU A 670 3.32 -8.90 -21.02
C GLU A 670 4.54 -8.65 -21.92
N ASN A 671 5.08 -7.43 -21.94
CA ASN A 671 6.07 -7.02 -22.93
C ASN A 671 7.54 -7.09 -22.48
N PHE A 672 7.84 -7.21 -21.17
CA PHE A 672 9.21 -7.18 -20.63
C PHE A 672 10.17 -8.17 -21.34
N GLU A 673 9.75 -9.42 -21.59
CA GLU A 673 10.57 -10.42 -22.30
C GLU A 673 11.04 -9.94 -23.69
N SER A 674 10.18 -9.18 -24.38
CA SER A 674 10.48 -8.65 -25.70
C SER A 674 11.41 -7.45 -25.65
N VAL A 675 11.16 -6.54 -24.69
CA VAL A 675 11.90 -5.28 -24.48
C VAL A 675 13.29 -5.54 -23.93
N ASP A 676 13.46 -6.47 -22.99
CA ASP A 676 14.78 -6.77 -22.43
C ASP A 676 15.76 -7.33 -23.48
N ARG A 677 15.26 -7.96 -24.54
CA ARG A 677 16.08 -8.38 -25.68
C ARG A 677 16.59 -7.21 -26.53
N GLU A 678 15.93 -6.04 -26.48
CA GLU A 678 16.44 -4.80 -27.12
C GLU A 678 17.73 -4.30 -26.44
N PHE A 679 18.05 -4.78 -25.23
CA PHE A 679 19.26 -4.43 -24.47
C PHE A 679 20.36 -5.52 -24.49
N ARG A 680 20.19 -6.58 -25.32
CA ARG A 680 21.11 -7.72 -25.38
C ARG A 680 21.88 -7.74 -26.70
N GLU A 681 22.80 -6.79 -26.86
CA GLU A 681 23.82 -6.75 -27.91
C GLU A 681 25.24 -6.77 -27.31
#